data_AF-E3N5T2-F1
#
_entry.id   AF-E3N5T2-F1
#
_cell.length_a   1.000
_cell.length_b   1.000
_cell.length_c   1.000
_cell.angle_alpha   90.00
_cell.angle_beta   90.00
_cell.angle_gamma   90.00
#
_symmetry.space_group_name_H-M   'P 1'
#
loop_
_entity.id
_entity.type
_entity.pdbx_description
1 polymer ?
#
loop_
_entity_poly.entity_id
_entity_poly.type
_entity_poly.pdbx_seq_one_letter_code
_entity_poly.pdbx_strand_id
1 'polypeptide(L)'
;MFSRKWLLLATLIAVVSAVPDLDEIKRNIKKHGADYYTKQNAKYDENTVRLLKVDYWFRTESMIYDELNSKEKAPSTVIAGNFSFETLHHDVEGGMLGRFSLTQCNTGNCGEPSPIYMAFRQGGNNVEHVFKSSDDSDATWNFLYAIANTIYTPAEYGEGDEQTVDTIYGRCKVNFGRPEDKRFRRIIDKCDLGYGANFTKFDGLETVAYDQDVWYTQNTKVDADIIMIDAVEMLAFRSPLHEKHGFQVESRTHVEITNRTRVFVHRYCNDSVPAHSCAEQAFGAVRVGGKLYENVKIGVAQPNKLTKLIGTYRRHLNEMGDSHICEKHSLLYGQIVQEAKLAKREDWEAAIRYPENDHVLSIIASSLGSVGTAESLATAREVLLQQSPEHLDDLLFGIAQSSSKNEKWHKQLMYWLGTLNQDSEDFWKLANTIATVLNKRCEATTSSLNSCNKGKEAIVNKFINDLTATGVTVQVLEVLENIPVIGAYDIAKKYLCGQEALEIQKAALNVILAVDKNLYETQLTHKLIRLFRNTCSQQTPTSHSQLAIDILLKCVPDHQNVATLILRTESLNPDDQEKWNYLYKAIESSGERDELKAEFWSRMRKFKVFRPNFLHRALQADSHVHWQEIADASGFRLFSTATAEFLHKSFKRSIFELSLKRGKKEHNLFSLSIDTEHLDQFITGSTSHSRSGAPEGSVRIGIAGHKLPTKHIFKGSTDLLSTVWDADGRTYKAFEGNVPLRDVRFSLPLLSGLTVNVNSVGAISLRVLASAEVSLWNQRSNAKAEAYTSGSLYLTASLQQDTQQVRYIESTVSALSTFTTDTRAIFESLPYDFCLKTSNSNAEIRQKTIIEEESHKKKTYNRKRVEPGVTYRLDDSTIRQCNNYLEQFRM
;
A
#
# COMPACT_ATOMS: atom_id res chain seq x y z
N MET A 1 69.22 -14.53 -1.33
CA MET A 1 69.95 -14.00 -0.16
C MET A 1 69.00 -14.11 1.02
N PHE A 2 69.21 -14.87 2.09
CA PHE A 2 70.35 -15.64 2.58
C PHE A 2 69.78 -16.84 3.38
N SER A 3 70.31 -18.04 3.11
CA SER A 3 70.54 -19.15 4.06
C SER A 3 69.34 -19.77 4.80
N ARG A 4 69.15 -21.09 4.88
CA ARG A 4 70.12 -22.19 4.83
C ARG A 4 69.39 -23.51 4.58
N LYS A 5 70.03 -24.37 3.80
CA LYS A 5 69.62 -25.70 3.37
C LYS A 5 70.58 -26.70 4.06
N TRP A 6 70.16 -27.97 4.18
CA TRP A 6 70.92 -29.22 4.46
C TRP A 6 70.83 -29.81 5.88
N LEU A 7 70.13 -30.96 6.03
CA LEU A 7 70.60 -32.38 6.12
C LEU A 7 70.92 -32.75 7.59
N LEU A 8 70.43 -33.83 8.22
CA LEU A 8 70.49 -35.27 7.90
C LEU A 8 69.79 -36.08 9.03
N LEU A 9 69.44 -37.35 8.74
CA LEU A 9 69.08 -38.47 9.66
C LEU A 9 67.70 -38.41 10.34
N ALA A 10 66.70 -39.25 10.04
CA ALA A 10 66.59 -40.72 10.00
C ALA A 10 66.56 -41.41 11.39
N THR A 11 65.46 -42.16 11.63
CA THR A 11 65.14 -43.15 12.70
C THR A 11 64.68 -42.54 14.05
N LEU A 12 63.53 -42.85 14.68
CA LEU A 12 62.76 -44.09 14.91
C LEU A 12 61.26 -43.81 15.27
N ILE A 13 60.31 -44.61 14.71
CA ILE A 13 59.18 -45.39 15.33
C ILE A 13 58.24 -44.68 16.36
N ALA A 14 56.90 -44.79 16.42
CA ALA A 14 55.79 -45.36 15.62
C ALA A 14 54.45 -45.02 16.34
N VAL A 15 53.35 -44.81 15.60
CA VAL A 15 51.99 -45.32 15.94
C VAL A 15 51.19 -45.46 14.63
N VAL A 16 50.54 -46.61 14.52
CA VAL A 16 49.82 -47.21 13.40
C VAL A 16 48.40 -46.64 13.24
N SER A 17 47.95 -46.41 12.01
CA SER A 17 46.59 -46.76 11.58
C SER A 17 46.56 -47.00 10.06
N ALA A 18 45.88 -48.06 9.68
CA ALA A 18 46.19 -48.92 8.56
C ALA A 18 45.59 -48.45 7.23
N VAL A 19 46.41 -48.45 6.18
CA VAL A 19 45.97 -48.62 4.78
C VAL A 19 46.27 -50.08 4.43
N PRO A 20 45.31 -50.86 3.91
CA PRO A 20 45.57 -52.26 3.59
C PRO A 20 46.60 -52.38 2.46
N ASP A 21 47.60 -53.22 2.70
CA ASP A 21 48.67 -53.56 1.78
C ASP A 21 48.08 -54.26 0.54
N LEU A 22 48.18 -53.59 -0.61
CA LEU A 22 47.74 -54.07 -1.92
C LEU A 22 48.42 -55.40 -2.30
N ASP A 23 49.58 -55.71 -1.73
CA ASP A 23 50.32 -56.94 -2.02
C ASP A 23 49.85 -58.15 -1.19
N GLU A 24 49.11 -57.91 -0.10
CA GLU A 24 48.41 -58.97 0.65
C GLU A 24 47.12 -59.38 -0.07
N ILE A 25 46.39 -58.41 -0.63
CA ILE A 25 45.19 -58.64 -1.45
C ILE A 25 45.54 -59.45 -2.71
N LYS A 26 46.62 -59.10 -3.41
CA LYS A 26 47.09 -59.85 -4.59
C LYS A 26 47.54 -61.26 -4.24
N ARG A 27 48.15 -61.48 -3.07
CA ARG A 27 48.53 -62.81 -2.59
C ARG A 27 47.33 -63.68 -2.27
N ASN A 28 46.27 -63.12 -1.69
CA ASN A 28 45.05 -63.87 -1.36
C ASN A 28 44.21 -64.24 -2.60
N ILE A 29 44.14 -63.37 -3.62
CA ILE A 29 43.48 -63.67 -4.90
C ILE A 29 44.17 -64.84 -5.63
N LYS A 30 45.51 -64.92 -5.53
CA LYS A 30 46.29 -66.00 -6.16
C LYS A 30 46.17 -67.34 -5.43
N LYS A 31 45.84 -67.33 -4.14
CA LYS A 31 45.78 -68.54 -3.30
C LYS A 31 44.39 -69.20 -3.27
N HIS A 32 43.33 -68.45 -3.54
CA HIS A 32 41.95 -68.92 -3.40
C HIS A 32 41.09 -68.81 -4.67
N GLY A 33 41.66 -68.35 -5.78
CA GLY A 33 40.94 -68.17 -7.05
C GLY A 33 39.98 -66.98 -7.03
N ALA A 34 39.48 -66.58 -8.20
CA ALA A 34 38.62 -65.40 -8.37
C ALA A 34 37.29 -65.49 -7.58
N ASP A 35 36.92 -66.67 -7.09
CA ASP A 35 35.67 -66.93 -6.38
C ASP A 35 35.75 -66.82 -4.84
N TYR A 36 36.88 -66.40 -4.27
CA TYR A 36 37.04 -66.30 -2.81
C TYR A 36 36.10 -65.26 -2.16
N TYR A 37 35.76 -64.18 -2.86
CA TYR A 37 34.79 -63.18 -2.37
C TYR A 37 33.34 -63.49 -2.72
N THR A 38 33.08 -64.44 -3.62
CA THR A 38 31.72 -64.83 -4.03
C THR A 38 31.06 -65.78 -3.02
N LYS A 39 31.81 -66.32 -2.06
CA LYS A 39 31.33 -67.27 -1.03
C LYS A 39 31.25 -66.71 0.40
N GLN A 40 31.30 -65.39 0.57
CA GLN A 40 30.85 -64.71 1.79
C GLN A 40 29.48 -64.04 1.59
N ASN A 41 28.55 -64.74 0.93
CA ASN A 41 27.14 -64.42 1.09
C ASN A 41 26.73 -64.90 2.48
N ALA A 42 26.72 -63.98 3.44
CA ALA A 42 25.77 -64.08 4.54
C ALA A 42 24.41 -64.44 3.91
N LYS A 43 23.71 -65.44 4.46
CA LYS A 43 22.34 -65.75 4.05
C LYS A 43 21.55 -64.45 4.17
N TYR A 44 21.32 -63.75 3.06
CA TYR A 44 20.40 -62.63 3.00
C TYR A 44 19.02 -63.23 3.27
N ASP A 45 18.47 -62.91 4.42
CA ASP A 45 17.05 -63.11 4.70
C ASP A 45 16.27 -62.32 3.64
N GLU A 46 15.21 -62.89 3.05
CA GLU A 46 14.40 -62.25 1.99
C GLU A 46 13.84 -60.88 2.43
N ASN A 47 13.83 -60.62 3.74
CA ASN A 47 13.37 -59.38 4.36
C ASN A 47 14.45 -58.30 4.57
N THR A 48 15.69 -58.50 4.13
CA THR A 48 16.76 -57.50 4.26
C THR A 48 16.84 -56.59 3.03
N VAL A 49 16.83 -55.28 3.25
CA VAL A 49 16.94 -54.26 2.19
C VAL A 49 18.17 -53.41 2.36
N ARG A 50 18.70 -52.97 1.23
CA ARG A 50 19.81 -52.03 1.16
C ARG A 50 19.27 -50.61 1.20
N LEU A 51 19.61 -49.88 2.25
CA LEU A 51 19.29 -48.48 2.43
C LEU A 51 20.56 -47.63 2.41
N LEU A 52 20.42 -46.34 2.11
CA LEU A 52 21.49 -45.36 2.08
C LEU A 52 21.40 -44.45 3.31
N LYS A 53 22.54 -44.26 3.96
CA LYS A 53 22.76 -43.22 4.95
C LYS A 53 23.85 -42.29 4.44
N VAL A 54 23.54 -41.02 4.36
CA VAL A 54 24.46 -39.98 3.88
C VAL A 54 24.64 -38.95 4.98
N ASP A 55 25.89 -38.72 5.36
CA ASP A 55 26.25 -37.71 6.35
C ASP A 55 26.74 -36.46 5.61
N TYR A 56 26.17 -35.32 5.97
CA TYR A 56 26.47 -34.02 5.38
C TYR A 56 27.04 -33.07 6.43
N TRP A 57 27.98 -32.24 5.99
CA TRP A 57 28.40 -31.04 6.69
C TRP A 57 27.60 -29.85 6.14
N PHE A 58 27.19 -28.94 7.01
CA PHE A 58 26.51 -27.72 6.60
C PHE A 58 27.05 -26.49 7.32
N ARG A 59 26.96 -25.35 6.62
CA ARG A 59 27.24 -24.02 7.16
C ARG A 59 26.29 -23.01 6.55
N THR A 60 25.54 -22.33 7.40
CA THR A 60 24.64 -21.24 7.00
C THR A 60 25.05 -19.95 7.66
N GLU A 61 25.16 -18.89 6.89
CA GLU A 61 25.49 -17.55 7.36
C GLU A 61 24.32 -16.62 7.02
N SER A 62 23.87 -15.83 7.99
CA SER A 62 22.78 -14.88 7.77
C SER A 62 23.17 -13.51 8.30
N MET A 63 22.79 -12.49 7.54
CA MET A 63 23.04 -11.12 7.90
C MET A 63 21.86 -10.22 7.51
N ILE A 64 21.61 -9.23 8.34
CA ILE A 64 20.63 -8.18 8.09
C ILE A 64 21.31 -6.82 8.25
N TYR A 65 21.12 -5.94 7.28
CA TYR A 65 21.72 -4.60 7.24
C TYR A 65 20.76 -3.59 6.59
N ASP A 66 20.92 -2.30 6.89
CA ASP A 66 20.10 -1.22 6.33
C ASP A 66 20.61 -0.72 4.98
N GLU A 67 21.93 -0.60 4.80
CA GLU A 67 22.58 -0.16 3.56
C GLU A 67 23.76 -1.08 3.22
N LEU A 68 24.11 -1.24 1.94
CA LEU A 68 25.27 -2.07 1.57
C LEU A 68 26.58 -1.58 2.21
N ASN A 69 26.72 -0.26 2.41
CA ASN A 69 27.89 0.35 3.05
C ASN A 69 27.96 0.08 4.56
N SER A 70 26.83 -0.24 5.21
CA SER A 70 26.78 -0.64 6.62
C SER A 70 26.85 -2.15 6.80
N LYS A 71 27.00 -2.92 5.72
CA LYS A 71 27.23 -4.36 5.75
C LYS A 71 28.49 -4.65 6.56
N GLU A 72 28.30 -5.26 7.72
CA GLU A 72 29.39 -5.67 8.59
C GLU A 72 30.20 -6.79 7.92
N LYS A 73 31.50 -6.84 8.22
CA LYS A 73 32.38 -7.89 7.69
C LYS A 73 32.05 -9.28 8.26
N ALA A 74 31.44 -9.33 9.44
CA ALA A 74 31.00 -10.56 10.09
C ALA A 74 29.49 -10.75 9.89
N PRO A 75 29.02 -11.99 9.65
CA PRO A 75 27.59 -12.29 9.59
C PRO A 75 26.92 -12.08 10.94
N SER A 76 25.61 -11.83 10.93
CA SER A 76 24.84 -11.64 12.18
C SER A 76 24.67 -12.93 12.95
N THR A 77 24.59 -14.06 12.25
CA THR A 77 24.64 -15.39 12.86
C THR A 77 25.22 -16.41 11.89
N VAL A 78 25.84 -17.44 12.45
CA VAL A 78 26.37 -18.61 11.74
C VAL A 78 25.83 -19.85 12.44
N ILE A 79 25.25 -20.77 11.68
CA ILE A 79 24.87 -22.10 12.15
C ILE A 79 25.67 -23.11 11.33
N ALA A 80 26.43 -23.97 11.99
CA ALA A 80 27.19 -25.01 11.31
C ALA A 80 27.21 -26.31 12.12
N GLY A 81 27.23 -27.42 11.41
CA GLY A 81 27.17 -28.75 12.02
C GLY A 81 27.18 -29.87 11.00
N ASN A 82 26.80 -31.04 11.46
CA ASN A 82 26.60 -32.23 10.66
C ASN A 82 25.15 -32.72 10.82
N PHE A 83 24.55 -33.16 9.72
CA PHE A 83 23.27 -33.85 9.73
C PHE A 83 23.38 -35.12 8.88
N SER A 84 22.46 -36.05 9.12
CA SER A 84 22.36 -37.29 8.34
C SER A 84 21.03 -37.34 7.62
N PHE A 85 21.07 -37.84 6.39
CA PHE A 85 19.91 -38.23 5.60
C PHE A 85 19.89 -39.74 5.45
N GLU A 86 18.82 -40.38 5.87
CA GLU A 86 18.66 -41.83 5.83
C GLU A 86 17.42 -42.19 5.01
N THR A 87 17.59 -43.02 3.98
CA THR A 87 16.45 -43.64 3.29
C THR A 87 15.88 -44.74 4.18
N LEU A 88 14.58 -44.72 4.45
CA LEU A 88 13.91 -45.67 5.34
C LEU A 88 13.05 -46.69 4.58
N HIS A 89 12.46 -46.30 3.45
CA HIS A 89 11.55 -47.16 2.68
C HIS A 89 11.54 -46.79 1.20
N HIS A 90 11.31 -47.76 0.34
CA HIS A 90 11.05 -47.58 -1.08
C HIS A 90 9.80 -48.40 -1.45
N ASP A 91 8.84 -47.77 -2.13
CA ASP A 91 7.65 -48.47 -2.60
C ASP A 91 7.74 -48.84 -4.10
N VAL A 92 6.83 -49.72 -4.52
CA VAL A 92 6.73 -50.18 -5.91
C VAL A 92 6.33 -49.10 -6.92
N GLU A 93 5.77 -47.98 -6.45
CA GLU A 93 5.36 -46.84 -7.29
C GLU A 93 6.49 -45.82 -7.47
N GLY A 94 7.69 -46.10 -6.92
CA GLY A 94 8.86 -45.22 -7.01
C GLY A 94 8.86 -44.10 -5.96
N GLY A 95 8.07 -44.24 -4.91
CA GLY A 95 8.12 -43.41 -3.71
C GLY A 95 9.26 -43.81 -2.77
N MET A 96 9.81 -42.83 -2.06
CA MET A 96 10.90 -43.00 -1.11
C MET A 96 10.60 -42.27 0.19
N LEU A 97 10.79 -42.93 1.33
CA LEU A 97 10.75 -42.29 2.64
C LEU A 97 12.16 -41.95 3.09
N GLY A 98 12.42 -40.68 3.41
CA GLY A 98 13.68 -40.21 3.97
C GLY A 98 13.52 -39.62 5.37
N ARG A 99 14.57 -39.71 6.19
CA ARG A 99 14.68 -39.08 7.51
C ARG A 99 15.88 -38.15 7.55
N PHE A 100 15.69 -36.93 8.03
CA PHE A 100 16.76 -36.00 8.34
C PHE A 100 16.92 -35.86 9.86
N SER A 101 18.15 -36.02 10.34
CA SER A 101 18.48 -35.91 11.77
C SER A 101 19.78 -35.15 11.98
N LEU A 102 19.80 -34.22 12.94
CA LEU A 102 21.02 -33.55 13.38
C LEU A 102 21.93 -34.58 14.08
N THR A 103 23.21 -34.63 13.70
CA THR A 103 24.19 -35.55 14.32
C THR A 103 25.16 -34.81 15.22
N GLN A 104 25.58 -33.60 14.83
CA GLN A 104 26.50 -32.78 15.62
C GLN A 104 26.30 -31.29 15.33
N CYS A 105 26.21 -30.46 16.37
CA CYS A 105 26.26 -29.00 16.22
C CYS A 105 27.67 -28.48 16.51
N ASN A 106 28.27 -27.73 15.59
CA ASN A 106 29.62 -27.18 15.74
C ASN A 106 29.63 -25.76 16.31
N THR A 107 28.59 -24.99 16.07
CA THR A 107 28.47 -23.58 16.52
C THR A 107 27.75 -23.42 17.86
N GLY A 108 27.15 -24.49 18.39
CA GLY A 108 26.42 -24.50 19.67
C GLY A 108 25.02 -23.87 19.62
N ASN A 109 24.64 -23.24 18.51
CA ASN A 109 23.35 -22.60 18.28
C ASN A 109 22.52 -23.34 17.21
N CYS A 110 22.54 -24.68 17.18
CA CYS A 110 21.67 -25.43 16.25
C CYS A 110 20.32 -25.80 16.88
N GLY A 111 20.14 -25.56 18.18
CA GLY A 111 19.02 -26.09 18.95
C GLY A 111 19.06 -27.63 19.04
N GLU A 112 17.93 -28.22 19.42
CA GLU A 112 17.70 -29.67 19.45
C GLU A 112 16.49 -30.02 18.57
N PRO A 113 16.57 -29.86 17.23
CA PRO A 113 15.43 -30.13 16.38
C PRO A 113 15.15 -31.63 16.31
N SER A 114 13.88 -31.99 16.48
CA SER A 114 13.39 -33.34 16.26
C SER A 114 13.61 -33.79 14.81
N PRO A 115 13.84 -35.11 14.57
CA PRO A 115 13.96 -35.64 13.22
C PRO A 115 12.73 -35.35 12.37
N ILE A 116 12.96 -34.97 11.11
CA ILE A 116 11.90 -34.76 10.13
C ILE A 116 11.86 -35.94 9.16
N TYR A 117 10.65 -36.36 8.77
CA TYR A 117 10.46 -37.41 7.79
C TYR A 117 9.82 -36.82 6.54
N MET A 118 10.26 -37.26 5.37
CA MET A 118 9.79 -36.74 4.09
C MET A 118 9.52 -37.88 3.13
N ALA A 119 8.32 -37.89 2.55
CA ALA A 119 7.95 -38.78 1.48
C ALA A 119 8.21 -38.10 0.14
N PHE A 120 8.98 -38.75 -0.72
CA PHE A 120 9.37 -38.28 -2.04
C PHE A 120 8.76 -39.16 -3.13
N ARG A 121 8.56 -38.60 -4.33
CA ARG A 121 8.18 -39.32 -5.54
C ARG A 121 9.22 -39.12 -6.63
N GLN A 122 9.43 -40.13 -7.49
CA GLN A 122 10.42 -40.11 -8.59
C GLN A 122 11.87 -39.91 -8.12
N GLY A 123 12.36 -40.80 -7.24
CA GLY A 123 13.80 -40.87 -6.92
C GLY A 123 14.36 -39.70 -6.11
N GLY A 124 13.52 -38.96 -5.38
CA GLY A 124 13.95 -37.96 -4.40
C GLY A 124 13.80 -36.49 -4.82
N ASN A 125 13.33 -36.19 -6.04
CA ASN A 125 13.26 -34.81 -6.53
C ASN A 125 12.00 -34.06 -6.09
N ASN A 126 10.86 -34.74 -5.97
CA ASN A 126 9.57 -34.12 -5.65
C ASN A 126 9.10 -34.58 -4.27
N VAL A 127 8.92 -33.64 -3.35
CA VAL A 127 8.38 -33.93 -2.01
C VAL A 127 6.87 -33.98 -2.10
N GLU A 128 6.29 -35.08 -1.64
CA GLU A 128 4.84 -35.26 -1.57
C GLU A 128 4.32 -34.81 -0.20
N HIS A 129 4.91 -35.33 0.88
CA HIS A 129 4.47 -35.07 2.25
C HIS A 129 5.65 -34.88 3.22
N VAL A 130 5.44 -34.05 4.24
CA VAL A 130 6.39 -33.78 5.33
C VAL A 130 5.74 -34.20 6.66
N PHE A 131 6.50 -34.88 7.51
CA PHE A 131 6.03 -35.39 8.79
C PHE A 131 6.97 -34.98 9.92
N LYS A 132 6.38 -34.81 11.10
CA LYS A 132 7.08 -34.63 12.38
C LYS A 132 6.99 -35.90 13.22
N SER A 133 7.83 -36.01 14.25
CA SER A 133 7.68 -37.05 15.27
C SER A 133 6.35 -36.91 16.02
N SER A 134 5.78 -38.01 16.52
CA SER A 134 4.57 -38.01 17.36
C SER A 134 4.75 -37.22 18.66
N ASP A 135 5.98 -37.18 19.16
CA ASP A 135 6.31 -36.63 20.48
C ASP A 135 6.40 -35.09 20.46
N ASP A 136 6.53 -34.49 19.27
CA ASP A 136 6.50 -33.04 19.12
C ASP A 136 5.05 -32.54 19.20
N SER A 137 4.80 -31.54 20.05
CA SER A 137 3.49 -30.89 20.12
C SER A 137 3.19 -30.08 18.85
N ASP A 138 4.15 -29.28 18.36
CA ASP A 138 4.02 -28.41 17.19
C ASP A 138 5.25 -28.44 16.29
N ALA A 139 5.06 -28.47 14.96
CA ALA A 139 6.17 -28.32 14.02
C ALA A 139 6.57 -26.85 13.91
N THR A 140 7.81 -26.50 14.26
CA THR A 140 8.38 -25.15 14.14
C THR A 140 9.43 -25.10 13.04
N TRP A 141 9.49 -23.99 12.31
CA TRP A 141 10.53 -23.81 11.29
C TRP A 141 11.91 -23.80 11.93
N ASN A 142 12.83 -24.61 11.41
CA ASN A 142 14.19 -24.76 11.91
C ASN A 142 15.16 -25.08 10.74
N PHE A 143 16.45 -25.24 11.05
CA PHE A 143 17.45 -25.47 10.02
C PHE A 143 17.29 -26.81 9.29
N LEU A 144 16.72 -27.87 9.90
CA LEU A 144 16.47 -29.13 9.19
C LEU A 144 15.39 -28.96 8.11
N TYR A 145 14.29 -28.26 8.44
CA TYR A 145 13.27 -27.91 7.45
C TYR A 145 13.84 -27.01 6.34
N ALA A 146 14.74 -26.09 6.67
CA ALA A 146 15.39 -25.21 5.70
C ALA A 146 16.38 -25.94 4.78
N ILE A 147 17.18 -26.86 5.33
CA ILE A 147 18.07 -27.72 4.55
C ILE A 147 17.26 -28.61 3.61
N ALA A 148 16.20 -29.24 4.11
CA ALA A 148 15.26 -29.98 3.27
C ALA A 148 14.77 -29.11 2.10
N ASN A 149 14.31 -27.88 2.37
CA ASN A 149 13.87 -26.90 1.37
C ASN A 149 14.94 -26.39 0.41
N THR A 150 16.20 -26.44 0.82
CA THR A 150 17.32 -26.13 -0.06
C THR A 150 17.56 -27.29 -1.03
N ILE A 151 17.45 -28.54 -0.55
CA ILE A 151 17.68 -29.75 -1.33
C ILE A 151 16.53 -30.02 -2.30
N TYR A 152 15.27 -29.90 -1.85
CA TYR A 152 14.12 -30.22 -2.69
C TYR A 152 13.70 -29.08 -3.61
N THR A 153 13.04 -29.41 -4.71
CA THR A 153 12.53 -28.45 -5.69
C THR A 153 11.00 -28.39 -5.64
N PRO A 154 10.37 -27.20 -5.46
CA PRO A 154 8.91 -27.06 -5.40
C PRO A 154 8.22 -27.16 -6.77
N ALA A 155 8.82 -27.84 -7.74
CA ALA A 155 8.33 -27.89 -9.12
C ALA A 155 7.10 -28.80 -9.25
N GLU A 156 6.12 -28.38 -10.05
CA GLU A 156 4.99 -29.22 -10.44
C GLU A 156 5.36 -30.12 -11.63
N TYR A 157 4.83 -31.33 -11.62
CA TYR A 157 5.17 -32.35 -12.61
C TYR A 157 4.60 -31.98 -14.00
N GLY A 158 5.48 -31.91 -15.00
CA GLY A 158 5.09 -31.77 -16.41
C GLY A 158 4.95 -30.33 -16.94
N GLU A 159 5.19 -29.32 -16.10
CA GLU A 159 4.98 -27.89 -16.44
C GLU A 159 6.24 -27.21 -17.04
N GLY A 160 7.34 -27.94 -17.26
CA GLY A 160 8.58 -27.42 -17.88
C GLY A 160 9.58 -26.82 -16.89
N ASP A 161 10.64 -26.18 -17.40
CA ASP A 161 11.75 -25.64 -16.59
C ASP A 161 11.41 -24.30 -15.91
N GLU A 162 10.46 -23.55 -16.46
CA GLU A 162 10.00 -22.25 -15.95
C GLU A 162 8.53 -22.36 -15.52
N GLN A 163 8.27 -22.22 -14.23
CA GLN A 163 6.95 -22.44 -13.64
C GLN A 163 6.60 -21.33 -12.64
N THR A 164 5.31 -21.15 -12.36
CA THR A 164 4.84 -20.32 -11.24
C THR A 164 4.12 -21.20 -10.25
N VAL A 165 4.74 -21.42 -9.09
CA VAL A 165 4.28 -22.41 -8.10
C VAL A 165 4.02 -21.75 -6.74
N ASP A 166 3.08 -22.32 -5.99
CA ASP A 166 2.82 -21.90 -4.61
C ASP A 166 3.89 -22.53 -3.70
N THR A 167 4.75 -21.71 -3.11
CA THR A 167 5.84 -22.10 -2.20
C THR A 167 5.55 -21.69 -0.76
N ILE A 168 6.40 -22.11 0.19
CA ILE A 168 6.35 -21.63 1.59
C ILE A 168 6.56 -20.10 1.72
N TYR A 169 7.09 -19.45 0.68
CA TYR A 169 7.30 -18.00 0.64
C TYR A 169 6.08 -17.25 0.09
N GLY A 170 5.19 -17.95 -0.62
CA GLY A 170 4.11 -17.39 -1.43
C GLY A 170 4.15 -17.91 -2.85
N ARG A 171 3.42 -17.24 -3.75
CA ARG A 171 3.40 -17.64 -5.17
C ARG A 171 4.62 -17.07 -5.87
N CYS A 172 5.51 -17.93 -6.33
CA CYS A 172 6.81 -17.53 -6.86
C CYS A 172 7.02 -18.06 -8.27
N LYS A 173 7.81 -17.31 -9.04
CA LYS A 173 8.34 -17.81 -10.29
C LYS A 173 9.59 -18.62 -9.99
N VAL A 174 9.65 -19.83 -10.53
CA VAL A 174 10.75 -20.77 -10.34
C VAL A 174 11.31 -21.13 -11.71
N ASN A 175 12.63 -21.07 -11.84
CA ASN A 175 13.34 -21.43 -13.06
C ASN A 175 14.43 -22.46 -12.76
N PHE A 176 14.42 -23.55 -13.51
CA PHE A 176 15.41 -24.61 -13.46
C PHE A 176 16.28 -24.58 -14.71
N GLY A 177 17.58 -24.73 -14.51
CA GLY A 177 18.51 -24.80 -15.62
C GLY A 177 19.67 -25.72 -15.33
N ARG A 178 20.28 -26.21 -16.41
CA ARG A 178 21.57 -26.89 -16.39
C ARG A 178 22.59 -26.02 -17.12
N PRO A 179 23.13 -24.97 -16.46
CA PRO A 179 24.05 -24.03 -17.10
C PRO A 179 25.37 -24.67 -17.53
N GLU A 180 25.84 -25.69 -16.80
CA GLU A 180 27.07 -26.43 -17.11
C GLU A 180 26.81 -27.94 -16.99
N ASP A 181 27.67 -28.75 -17.61
CA ASP A 181 27.65 -30.18 -17.35
C ASP A 181 27.90 -30.43 -15.85
N LYS A 182 27.06 -31.26 -15.21
CA LYS A 182 27.13 -31.63 -13.78
C LYS A 182 26.77 -30.52 -12.78
N ARG A 183 26.36 -29.35 -13.25
CA ARG A 183 25.82 -28.28 -12.38
C ARG A 183 24.41 -27.91 -12.77
N PHE A 184 23.55 -27.87 -11.77
CA PHE A 184 22.16 -27.48 -11.90
C PHE A 184 21.94 -26.20 -11.10
N ARG A 185 21.01 -25.38 -11.57
CA ARG A 185 20.69 -24.10 -10.95
C ARG A 185 19.18 -23.98 -10.79
N ARG A 186 18.74 -23.56 -9.60
CA ARG A 186 17.37 -23.18 -9.29
C ARG A 186 17.35 -21.70 -8.94
N ILE A 187 16.51 -20.95 -9.65
CA ILE A 187 16.27 -19.54 -9.34
C ILE A 187 14.81 -19.41 -8.91
N ILE A 188 14.58 -18.75 -7.77
CA ILE A 188 13.25 -18.31 -7.35
C ILE A 188 13.26 -16.79 -7.34
N ASP A 189 12.37 -16.16 -8.09
CA ASP A 189 12.23 -14.71 -8.15
C ASP A 189 10.75 -14.30 -8.24
N LYS A 190 10.50 -12.99 -8.16
CA LYS A 190 9.18 -12.38 -8.39
C LYS A 190 8.05 -13.02 -7.55
N CYS A 191 8.34 -13.25 -6.28
CA CYS A 191 7.37 -13.82 -5.36
C CYS A 191 6.31 -12.82 -4.92
N ASP A 192 5.04 -13.20 -5.06
CA ASP A 192 3.94 -12.60 -4.33
C ASP A 192 3.90 -13.23 -2.92
N LEU A 193 4.58 -12.56 -1.98
CA LEU A 193 4.71 -13.03 -0.60
C LEU A 193 3.33 -13.10 0.08
N GLY A 194 2.88 -14.32 0.40
CA GLY A 194 1.47 -14.65 0.61
C GLY A 194 1.02 -14.86 2.06
N TYR A 195 1.91 -14.71 3.05
CA TYR A 195 1.59 -15.02 4.46
C TYR A 195 1.55 -13.75 5.30
N GLY A 196 0.52 -12.92 5.14
CA GLY A 196 0.38 -11.70 5.92
C GLY A 196 -0.65 -10.68 5.44
N ALA A 197 -0.92 -9.68 6.27
CA ALA A 197 -1.59 -8.47 5.80
C ALA A 197 -0.61 -7.70 4.92
N ASN A 198 -0.98 -7.41 3.68
CA ASN A 198 -0.18 -6.59 2.76
C ASN A 198 -1.08 -5.54 2.10
N PHE A 199 -1.24 -4.41 2.79
CA PHE A 199 -2.00 -3.28 2.30
C PHE A 199 -1.06 -2.10 2.03
N THR A 200 -1.24 -1.48 0.86
CA THR A 200 -0.67 -0.17 0.56
C THR A 200 -1.73 0.67 -0.14
N LYS A 201 -1.85 1.94 0.27
CA LYS A 201 -2.77 2.91 -0.32
C LYS A 201 -2.24 3.42 -1.67
N PHE A 202 -0.93 3.61 -1.76
CA PHE A 202 -0.24 4.06 -2.98
C PHE A 202 0.77 3.00 -3.40
N ASP A 203 0.54 2.39 -4.57
CA ASP A 203 1.37 1.30 -5.07
C ASP A 203 2.86 1.71 -5.11
N GLY A 204 3.69 0.83 -4.55
CA GLY A 204 5.15 0.94 -4.51
C GLY A 204 5.73 2.02 -3.59
N LEU A 205 4.98 2.52 -2.59
CA LEU A 205 5.57 3.26 -1.45
C LEU A 205 6.75 2.52 -0.84
N GLU A 206 6.66 1.21 -0.83
CA GLU A 206 7.71 0.27 -0.47
C GLU A 206 7.70 -0.87 -1.48
N THR A 207 8.89 -1.34 -1.82
CA THR A 207 9.12 -2.45 -2.72
C THR A 207 9.74 -3.59 -1.94
N VAL A 208 9.24 -4.80 -2.17
CA VAL A 208 9.78 -6.02 -1.59
C VAL A 208 10.30 -6.85 -2.74
N ALA A 209 11.58 -7.18 -2.69
CA ALA A 209 12.24 -8.08 -3.63
C ALA A 209 12.74 -9.28 -2.86
N TYR A 210 12.42 -10.47 -3.35
CA TYR A 210 12.84 -11.73 -2.78
C TYR A 210 13.38 -12.61 -3.89
N ASP A 211 14.64 -13.03 -3.72
CA ASP A 211 15.38 -13.80 -4.70
C ASP A 211 16.09 -14.97 -4.00
N GLN A 212 16.06 -16.14 -4.63
CA GLN A 212 16.90 -17.29 -4.28
C GLN A 212 17.67 -17.79 -5.50
N ASP A 213 18.92 -18.16 -5.28
CA ASP A 213 19.77 -18.80 -6.28
C ASP A 213 20.48 -20.00 -5.64
N VAL A 214 20.15 -21.20 -6.09
CA VAL A 214 20.69 -22.46 -5.56
C VAL A 214 21.41 -23.22 -6.66
N TRP A 215 22.64 -23.61 -6.37
CA TRP A 215 23.53 -24.38 -7.23
C TRP A 215 23.73 -25.77 -6.67
N TYR A 216 23.52 -26.78 -7.50
CA TYR A 216 23.72 -28.19 -7.17
C TYR A 216 24.86 -28.73 -8.02
N THR A 217 25.90 -29.29 -7.38
CA THR A 217 27.01 -29.95 -8.07
C THR A 217 26.91 -31.46 -7.90
N GLN A 218 26.92 -32.19 -9.02
CA GLN A 218 26.84 -33.66 -9.04
C GLN A 218 28.19 -34.32 -9.27
N ASN A 219 28.41 -35.48 -8.65
CA ASN A 219 29.58 -36.31 -8.91
C ASN A 219 29.31 -37.41 -9.94
N THR A 220 29.98 -37.34 -11.08
CA THR A 220 29.81 -38.34 -12.17
C THR A 220 30.51 -39.67 -11.92
N LYS A 221 31.37 -39.79 -10.90
CA LYS A 221 32.11 -41.04 -10.63
C LYS A 221 31.31 -42.02 -9.76
N VAL A 222 30.29 -41.55 -9.03
CA VAL A 222 29.49 -42.35 -8.11
C VAL A 222 28.02 -41.92 -8.22
N ASP A 223 27.22 -42.69 -8.96
CA ASP A 223 25.75 -42.66 -8.99
C ASP A 223 25.06 -41.30 -9.31
N ALA A 224 25.78 -40.27 -9.76
CA ALA A 224 25.26 -38.91 -10.01
C ALA A 224 24.67 -38.19 -8.77
N ASP A 225 25.13 -38.56 -7.57
CA ASP A 225 24.70 -37.95 -6.31
C ASP A 225 25.07 -36.45 -6.25
N ILE A 226 24.21 -35.64 -5.64
CA ILE A 226 24.49 -34.23 -5.33
C ILE A 226 25.51 -34.20 -4.19
N ILE A 227 26.73 -33.74 -4.48
CA ILE A 227 27.84 -33.71 -3.52
C ILE A 227 27.95 -32.38 -2.77
N MET A 228 27.48 -31.31 -3.40
CA MET A 228 27.63 -29.95 -2.89
C MET A 228 26.44 -29.11 -3.32
N ILE A 229 25.94 -28.29 -2.39
CA ILE A 229 24.85 -27.35 -2.62
C ILE A 229 25.27 -25.99 -2.08
N ASP A 230 25.24 -24.98 -2.94
CA ASP A 230 25.48 -23.59 -2.61
C ASP A 230 24.21 -22.79 -2.85
N ALA A 231 23.64 -22.19 -1.82
CA ALA A 231 22.44 -21.38 -1.92
C ALA A 231 22.70 -19.95 -1.42
N VAL A 232 22.19 -18.98 -2.17
CA VAL A 232 22.15 -17.57 -1.79
C VAL A 232 20.69 -17.13 -1.82
N GLU A 233 20.23 -16.57 -0.71
CA GLU A 233 18.90 -16.01 -0.56
C GLU A 233 19.00 -14.54 -0.17
N MET A 234 18.21 -13.70 -0.81
CA MET A 234 18.16 -12.26 -0.56
C MET A 234 16.72 -11.79 -0.41
N LEU A 235 16.46 -11.04 0.65
CA LEU A 235 15.21 -10.30 0.85
C LEU A 235 15.57 -8.82 0.99
N ALA A 236 15.06 -7.97 0.12
CA ALA A 236 15.25 -6.53 0.19
C ALA A 236 13.91 -5.83 0.35
N PHE A 237 13.84 -4.97 1.35
CA PHE A 237 12.69 -4.11 1.62
C PHE A 237 13.15 -2.66 1.51
N ARG A 238 12.65 -1.91 0.53
CA ARG A 238 13.15 -0.55 0.23
C ARG A 238 12.03 0.40 -0.13
N SER A 239 12.13 1.66 0.29
CA SER A 239 11.26 2.72 -0.21
C SER A 239 11.95 3.56 -1.28
N PRO A 240 11.34 3.79 -2.45
CA PRO A 240 11.87 4.72 -3.45
C PRO A 240 11.86 6.17 -2.95
N LEU A 241 11.07 6.52 -1.93
CA LEU A 241 11.00 7.88 -1.40
C LEU A 241 12.24 8.26 -0.58
N HIS A 242 12.99 7.27 -0.09
CA HIS A 242 14.19 7.52 0.69
C HIS A 242 15.18 6.35 0.53
N GLU A 243 16.30 6.60 -0.17
CA GLU A 243 17.29 5.57 -0.55
C GLU A 243 17.80 4.70 0.61
N LYS A 244 17.76 5.26 1.82
CA LYS A 244 18.32 4.69 3.05
C LYS A 244 17.26 4.10 3.98
N HIS A 245 16.00 4.07 3.56
CA HIS A 245 14.89 3.48 4.31
C HIS A 245 14.61 2.07 3.81
N GLY A 246 14.80 1.10 4.69
CA GLY A 246 14.71 -0.30 4.32
C GLY A 246 15.63 -1.19 5.14
N PHE A 247 15.68 -2.44 4.72
CA PHE A 247 16.70 -3.40 5.12
C PHE A 247 16.93 -4.39 3.98
N GLN A 248 18.05 -5.09 4.07
CA GLN A 248 18.36 -6.24 3.24
C GLN A 248 18.81 -7.39 4.15
N VAL A 249 18.23 -8.56 3.92
CA VAL A 249 18.67 -9.82 4.49
C VAL A 249 19.37 -10.60 3.40
N GLU A 250 20.53 -11.16 3.74
CA GLU A 250 21.28 -12.07 2.89
C GLU A 250 21.56 -13.33 3.71
N SER A 251 21.18 -14.48 3.16
CA SER A 251 21.47 -15.78 3.73
C SER A 251 22.26 -16.62 2.73
N ARG A 252 23.32 -17.27 3.21
CA ARG A 252 24.18 -18.15 2.40
C ARG A 252 24.23 -19.50 3.06
N THR A 253 23.87 -20.55 2.33
CA THR A 253 23.86 -21.92 2.82
C THR A 253 24.79 -22.76 1.96
N HIS A 254 25.71 -23.45 2.62
CA HIS A 254 26.60 -24.43 2.00
C HIS A 254 26.35 -25.80 2.63
N VAL A 255 26.18 -26.82 1.80
CA VAL A 255 26.02 -28.21 2.23
C VAL A 255 26.96 -29.10 1.42
N GLU A 256 27.74 -29.94 2.08
CA GLU A 256 28.71 -30.84 1.45
C GLU A 256 28.59 -32.25 2.03
N ILE A 257 28.69 -33.26 1.17
CA ILE A 257 28.70 -34.67 1.59
C ILE A 257 30.03 -35.02 2.28
N THR A 258 29.96 -35.65 3.45
CA THR A 258 31.15 -36.10 4.20
C THR A 258 31.34 -37.60 4.11
N ASN A 259 30.26 -38.37 4.20
CA ASN A 259 30.29 -39.82 4.17
C ASN A 259 29.03 -40.41 3.54
N ARG A 260 29.17 -41.54 2.84
CA ARG A 260 28.08 -42.30 2.25
C ARG A 260 28.22 -43.74 2.66
N THR A 261 27.28 -44.23 3.46
CA THR A 261 27.26 -45.60 3.97
C THR A 261 26.06 -46.36 3.42
N ARG A 262 26.29 -47.63 3.08
CA ARG A 262 25.24 -48.57 2.68
C ARG A 262 24.90 -49.40 3.91
N VAL A 263 23.67 -49.31 4.37
CA VAL A 263 23.20 -50.04 5.55
C VAL A 263 22.23 -51.12 5.09
N PHE A 264 22.45 -52.36 5.52
CA PHE A 264 21.53 -53.46 5.28
C PHE A 264 20.68 -53.63 6.54
N VAL A 265 19.38 -53.39 6.42
CA VAL A 265 18.42 -53.48 7.53
C VAL A 265 17.23 -54.34 7.15
N HIS A 266 16.52 -54.88 8.14
CA HIS A 266 15.20 -55.45 7.89
C HIS A 266 14.23 -54.37 7.43
N ARG A 267 13.37 -54.71 6.48
CA ARG A 267 12.32 -53.82 5.99
C ARG A 267 11.44 -53.33 7.14
N TYR A 268 11.31 -52.01 7.26
CA TYR A 268 10.40 -51.39 8.23
C TYR A 268 8.93 -51.56 7.80
N CYS A 269 8.68 -51.55 6.49
CA CYS A 269 7.36 -51.69 5.88
C CYS A 269 7.42 -52.62 4.66
N ASN A 270 6.28 -53.17 4.26
CA ASN A 270 6.19 -53.96 3.03
C ASN A 270 6.28 -53.05 1.79
N ASP A 271 6.84 -53.52 0.67
CA ASP A 271 7.08 -52.71 -0.54
C ASP A 271 5.79 -52.19 -1.19
N SER A 272 4.65 -52.85 -0.92
CA SER A 272 3.32 -52.44 -1.36
C SER A 272 2.73 -51.29 -0.55
N VAL A 273 3.34 -50.94 0.59
CA VAL A 273 2.88 -49.82 1.44
C VAL A 273 3.52 -48.54 0.90
N PRO A 274 2.72 -47.52 0.57
CA PRO A 274 3.25 -46.22 0.13
C PRO A 274 4.16 -45.58 1.18
N ALA A 275 5.16 -44.82 0.74
CA ALA A 275 6.12 -44.13 1.62
C ALA A 275 5.46 -43.31 2.75
N HIS A 276 4.36 -42.62 2.46
CA HIS A 276 3.64 -41.81 3.45
C HIS A 276 2.94 -42.67 4.53
N SER A 277 2.29 -43.76 4.14
CA SER A 277 1.64 -44.68 5.09
C SER A 277 2.68 -45.40 5.95
N CYS A 278 3.85 -45.71 5.39
CA CYS A 278 4.95 -46.29 6.14
C CYS A 278 5.49 -45.35 7.24
N ALA A 279 5.57 -44.04 6.96
CA ALA A 279 5.97 -43.04 7.95
C ALA A 279 5.05 -43.04 9.19
N GLU A 280 3.74 -43.13 8.96
CA GLU A 280 2.73 -43.16 10.02
C GLU A 280 2.74 -44.49 10.79
N GLN A 281 2.79 -45.62 10.08
CA GLN A 281 2.65 -46.96 10.67
C GLN A 281 3.91 -47.43 11.41
N ALA A 282 5.10 -47.24 10.83
CA ALA A 282 6.34 -47.78 11.39
C ALA A 282 7.06 -46.80 12.31
N PHE A 283 6.87 -45.49 12.12
CA PHE A 283 7.57 -44.45 12.87
C PHE A 283 6.65 -43.53 13.68
N GLY A 284 5.33 -43.75 13.64
CA GLY A 284 4.36 -42.90 14.34
C GLY A 284 4.36 -41.44 13.86
N ALA A 285 4.93 -41.16 12.69
CA ALA A 285 5.13 -39.79 12.23
C ALA A 285 3.80 -39.13 11.89
N VAL A 286 3.62 -37.86 12.29
CA VAL A 286 2.39 -37.10 12.08
C VAL A 286 2.60 -36.10 10.94
N ARG A 287 1.69 -36.10 9.97
CA ARG A 287 1.76 -35.20 8.82
C ARG A 287 1.65 -33.72 9.22
N VAL A 288 2.51 -32.88 8.63
CA VAL A 288 2.57 -31.43 8.89
C VAL A 288 1.69 -30.66 7.91
N GLY A 289 0.38 -30.96 7.92
CA GLY A 289 -0.63 -30.27 7.10
C GLY A 289 -0.97 -30.94 5.76
N GLY A 290 -1.97 -30.41 5.06
CA GLY A 290 -2.44 -30.92 3.77
C GLY A 290 -1.49 -30.58 2.63
N LYS A 291 -0.93 -29.37 2.64
CA LYS A 291 0.16 -28.94 1.75
C LYS A 291 1.51 -28.97 2.47
N LEU A 292 2.60 -28.94 1.70
CA LEU A 292 3.96 -28.87 2.23
C LEU A 292 4.08 -27.66 3.16
N TYR A 293 4.56 -27.89 4.39
CA TYR A 293 4.84 -26.87 5.40
C TYR A 293 3.62 -26.08 5.93
N GLU A 294 2.39 -26.47 5.58
CA GLU A 294 1.17 -25.71 5.91
C GLU A 294 0.97 -25.50 7.41
N ASN A 295 1.30 -26.51 8.22
CA ASN A 295 1.16 -26.45 9.69
C ASN A 295 2.50 -26.17 10.40
N VAL A 296 3.55 -25.77 9.67
CA VAL A 296 4.80 -25.36 10.31
C VAL A 296 4.65 -23.94 10.83
N LYS A 297 4.84 -23.75 12.13
CA LYS A 297 4.84 -22.43 12.76
C LYS A 297 6.08 -21.66 12.30
N ILE A 298 5.83 -20.54 11.62
CA ILE A 298 6.85 -19.59 11.16
C ILE A 298 6.76 -18.35 12.05
N GLY A 299 7.83 -18.06 12.77
CA GLY A 299 7.91 -16.89 13.66
C GLY A 299 7.16 -17.04 14.98
N VAL A 300 7.13 -15.95 15.75
CA VAL A 300 6.55 -15.89 17.09
C VAL A 300 5.24 -15.12 17.07
N ALA A 301 4.20 -15.66 17.68
CA ALA A 301 2.96 -14.94 17.96
C ALA A 301 3.26 -13.75 18.88
N GLN A 302 3.11 -12.52 18.39
CA GLN A 302 3.33 -11.34 19.21
C GLN A 302 2.08 -11.03 20.06
N PRO A 303 2.26 -10.67 21.34
CA PRO A 303 1.14 -10.21 22.16
C PRO A 303 0.63 -8.88 21.61
N ASN A 304 -0.70 -8.69 21.64
CA ASN A 304 -1.35 -7.44 21.24
C ASN A 304 -0.89 -6.29 22.15
N LYS A 305 -0.40 -5.20 21.55
CA LYS A 305 0.10 -4.00 22.26
C LYS A 305 -0.87 -2.81 22.21
N LEU A 306 -2.10 -2.99 21.74
CA LEU A 306 -3.07 -1.92 21.50
C LEU A 306 -3.24 -0.96 22.69
N THR A 307 -3.60 -1.46 23.87
CA THR A 307 -3.86 -0.62 25.07
C THR A 307 -2.62 0.16 25.51
N LYS A 308 -1.43 -0.44 25.38
CA LYS A 308 -0.15 0.22 25.66
C LYS A 308 0.16 1.34 24.66
N LEU A 309 -0.14 1.13 23.38
CA LEU A 309 0.05 2.15 22.34
C LEU A 309 -0.92 3.32 22.52
N ILE A 310 -2.19 3.04 22.84
CA ILE A 310 -3.18 4.07 23.18
C ILE A 310 -2.71 4.88 24.40
N GLY A 311 -2.25 4.23 25.45
CA GLY A 311 -1.70 4.94 26.63
C GLY A 311 -0.43 5.77 26.31
N THR A 312 0.37 5.34 25.34
CA THR A 312 1.53 6.10 24.86
C THR A 312 1.10 7.32 24.05
N TYR A 313 0.09 7.18 23.21
CA TYR A 313 -0.52 8.28 22.48
C TYR A 313 -1.16 9.31 23.41
N ARG A 314 -1.90 8.85 24.42
CA ARG A 314 -2.48 9.67 25.47
C ARG A 314 -1.43 10.53 26.17
N ARG A 315 -0.35 9.91 26.66
CA ARG A 315 0.76 10.63 27.31
C ARG A 315 1.39 11.66 26.37
N HIS A 316 1.54 11.31 25.09
CA HIS A 316 2.09 12.21 24.09
C HIS A 316 1.23 13.47 23.89
N LEU A 317 -0.10 13.33 23.82
CA LEU A 317 -1.00 14.48 23.72
C LEU A 317 -0.94 15.35 24.99
N ASN A 318 -0.90 14.74 26.18
CA ASN A 318 -0.78 15.48 27.44
C ASN A 318 0.54 16.27 27.55
N GLU A 319 1.63 15.76 26.98
CA GLU A 319 2.94 16.44 26.97
C GLU A 319 3.00 17.60 25.95
N MET A 320 2.35 17.46 24.78
CA MET A 320 2.45 18.42 23.68
C MET A 320 1.37 19.51 23.71
N GLY A 321 0.18 19.21 24.23
CA GLY A 321 -1.01 20.04 24.05
C GLY A 321 -1.62 19.94 22.64
N ASP A 322 -2.82 20.50 22.45
CA ASP A 322 -3.59 20.34 21.21
C ASP A 322 -3.28 21.39 20.12
N SER A 323 -2.16 22.13 20.23
CA SER A 323 -1.87 23.24 19.32
C SER A 323 -1.19 22.82 18.00
N HIS A 324 -0.49 21.69 17.95
CA HIS A 324 0.31 21.28 16.79
C HIS A 324 0.32 19.76 16.55
N ILE A 325 0.52 19.35 15.30
CA ILE A 325 0.83 17.95 14.92
C ILE A 325 2.36 17.78 14.86
N CYS A 326 2.84 16.60 15.25
CA CYS A 326 4.24 16.18 15.07
C CYS A 326 4.39 14.78 14.44
N GLU A 327 5.62 14.31 14.27
CA GLU A 327 5.93 13.01 13.65
C GLU A 327 5.33 11.82 14.41
N LYS A 328 5.15 11.95 15.73
CA LYS A 328 4.63 10.88 16.58
C LYS A 328 3.14 10.62 16.34
N HIS A 329 2.38 11.62 15.89
CA HIS A 329 0.94 11.48 15.66
C HIS A 329 0.66 10.40 14.59
N SER A 330 1.27 10.56 13.42
CA SER A 330 1.11 9.61 12.32
C SER A 330 1.74 8.26 12.66
N LEU A 331 2.91 8.24 13.31
CA LEU A 331 3.61 7.02 13.67
C LEU A 331 2.78 6.14 14.62
N LEU A 332 2.33 6.72 15.73
CA LEU A 332 1.57 6.00 16.74
C LEU A 332 0.19 5.60 16.21
N TYR A 333 -0.47 6.46 15.42
CA TYR A 333 -1.73 6.09 14.77
C TYR A 333 -1.57 4.86 13.88
N GLY A 334 -0.55 4.84 13.02
CA GLY A 334 -0.27 3.67 12.18
C GLY A 334 -0.07 2.40 13.02
N GLN A 335 0.73 2.48 14.09
CA GLN A 335 1.00 1.34 14.96
C GLN A 335 -0.28 0.86 15.67
N ILE A 336 -1.12 1.79 16.13
CA ILE A 336 -2.44 1.49 16.71
C ILE A 336 -3.29 0.75 15.69
N VAL A 337 -3.39 1.22 14.44
CA VAL A 337 -4.19 0.56 13.38
C VAL A 337 -3.69 -0.86 13.07
N GLN A 338 -2.38 -1.09 13.07
CA GLN A 338 -1.82 -2.43 12.85
C GLN A 338 -2.16 -3.38 14.01
N GLU A 339 -1.99 -2.95 15.26
CA GLU A 339 -2.34 -3.76 16.45
C GLU A 339 -3.85 -3.95 16.61
N ALA A 340 -4.63 -2.94 16.22
CA ALA A 340 -6.08 -2.94 16.19
C ALA A 340 -6.67 -4.10 15.37
N LYS A 341 -5.97 -4.57 14.32
CA LYS A 341 -6.39 -5.73 13.53
C LYS A 341 -6.24 -7.06 14.25
N LEU A 342 -5.38 -7.13 15.27
CA LEU A 342 -5.21 -8.31 16.12
C LEU A 342 -6.06 -8.24 17.40
N ALA A 343 -6.66 -7.09 17.67
CA ALA A 343 -7.37 -6.84 18.91
C ALA A 343 -8.71 -7.54 18.97
N LYS A 344 -9.04 -8.04 20.16
CA LYS A 344 -10.34 -8.62 20.45
C LYS A 344 -11.31 -7.55 20.96
N ARG A 345 -12.59 -7.90 21.05
CA ARG A 345 -13.63 -6.99 21.56
C ARG A 345 -13.31 -6.51 22.98
N GLU A 346 -12.77 -7.38 23.82
CA GLU A 346 -12.45 -7.06 25.21
C GLU A 346 -11.34 -5.99 25.30
N ASP A 347 -10.36 -6.03 24.40
CA ASP A 347 -9.28 -5.03 24.32
C ASP A 347 -9.83 -3.64 24.01
N TRP A 348 -10.81 -3.56 23.11
CA TRP A 348 -11.48 -2.31 22.74
C TRP A 348 -12.39 -1.79 23.83
N GLU A 349 -13.20 -2.66 24.45
CA GLU A 349 -14.06 -2.27 25.57
C GLU A 349 -13.24 -1.70 26.73
N ALA A 350 -12.10 -2.32 27.03
CA ALA A 350 -11.17 -1.80 28.05
C ALA A 350 -10.59 -0.44 27.67
N ALA A 351 -10.29 -0.21 26.39
CA ALA A 351 -9.75 1.06 25.91
C ALA A 351 -10.80 2.19 25.90
N ILE A 352 -12.03 1.91 25.47
CA ILE A 352 -13.11 2.92 25.36
C ILE A 352 -13.60 3.31 26.76
N ARG A 353 -13.77 2.34 27.67
CA ARG A 353 -14.31 2.59 29.01
C ARG A 353 -13.31 3.19 29.99
N TYR A 354 -12.07 3.39 29.58
CA TYR A 354 -11.02 3.93 30.44
C TYR A 354 -11.17 5.46 30.54
N PRO A 355 -11.47 6.04 31.71
CA PRO A 355 -11.86 7.45 31.84
C PRO A 355 -10.81 8.46 31.36
N GLU A 356 -9.51 8.15 31.46
CA GLU A 356 -8.50 9.09 30.96
C GLU A 356 -8.42 9.11 29.43
N ASN A 357 -9.11 8.20 28.72
CA ASN A 357 -9.07 8.13 27.26
C ASN A 357 -10.05 9.07 26.55
N ASP A 358 -10.87 9.86 27.27
CA ASP A 358 -11.88 10.75 26.67
C ASP A 358 -11.32 11.63 25.54
N HIS A 359 -10.13 12.21 25.73
CA HIS A 359 -9.48 13.08 24.73
C HIS A 359 -8.76 12.31 23.60
N VAL A 360 -8.70 10.98 23.65
CA VAL A 360 -8.13 10.13 22.58
C VAL A 360 -9.19 9.25 21.91
N LEU A 361 -10.46 9.41 22.27
CA LEU A 361 -11.57 8.65 21.70
C LEU A 361 -11.71 8.87 20.18
N SER A 362 -11.37 10.06 19.66
CA SER A 362 -11.36 10.32 18.21
C SER A 362 -10.43 9.37 17.44
N ILE A 363 -9.28 9.03 18.02
CA ILE A 363 -8.30 8.11 17.42
C ILE A 363 -8.72 6.66 17.60
N ILE A 364 -9.33 6.33 18.73
CA ILE A 364 -9.94 5.02 18.94
C ILE A 364 -11.05 4.79 17.91
N ALA A 365 -11.92 5.78 17.68
CA ALA A 365 -12.97 5.75 16.67
C ALA A 365 -12.42 5.57 15.26
N SER A 366 -11.45 6.40 14.86
CA SER A 366 -10.82 6.34 13.54
C SER A 366 -10.07 5.01 13.31
N SER A 367 -9.39 4.48 14.34
CA SER A 367 -8.68 3.20 14.24
C SER A 367 -9.64 2.00 14.16
N LEU A 368 -10.71 1.97 14.97
CA LEU A 368 -11.79 0.97 14.89
C LEU A 368 -12.43 0.91 13.50
N GLY A 369 -12.71 2.08 12.91
CA GLY A 369 -13.23 2.19 11.56
C GLY A 369 -12.26 1.66 10.50
N SER A 370 -10.97 1.96 10.65
CA SER A 370 -9.92 1.59 9.69
C SER A 370 -9.66 0.07 9.60
N VAL A 371 -9.91 -0.68 10.68
CA VAL A 371 -9.74 -2.15 10.73
C VAL A 371 -10.58 -2.87 9.67
N GLY A 372 -11.84 -2.47 9.51
CA GLY A 372 -12.75 -2.99 8.50
C GLY A 372 -13.19 -4.45 8.69
N THR A 373 -13.41 -4.88 9.93
CA THR A 373 -13.99 -6.20 10.25
C THR A 373 -15.40 -6.07 10.80
N ALA A 374 -16.15 -7.17 10.76
CA ALA A 374 -17.51 -7.21 11.28
C ALA A 374 -17.54 -6.94 12.80
N GLU A 375 -16.55 -7.49 13.49
CA GLU A 375 -16.35 -7.37 14.93
C GLU A 375 -15.98 -5.93 15.33
N SER A 376 -15.14 -5.25 14.55
CA SER A 376 -14.78 -3.84 14.83
C SER A 376 -15.98 -2.91 14.65
N LEU A 377 -16.81 -3.15 13.62
CA LEU A 377 -18.04 -2.38 13.38
C LEU A 377 -19.09 -2.62 14.49
N ALA A 378 -19.28 -3.87 14.91
CA ALA A 378 -20.18 -4.19 16.02
C ALA A 378 -19.73 -3.52 17.31
N THR A 379 -18.43 -3.60 17.63
CA THR A 379 -17.85 -2.94 18.82
C THR A 379 -18.03 -1.43 18.77
N ALA A 380 -17.79 -0.80 17.61
CA ALA A 380 -17.99 0.63 17.44
C ALA A 380 -19.46 1.05 17.68
N ARG A 381 -20.42 0.29 17.15
CA ARG A 381 -21.86 0.63 17.29
C ARG A 381 -22.41 0.35 18.68
N GLU A 382 -22.05 -0.79 19.28
CA GLU A 382 -22.60 -1.26 20.55
C GLU A 382 -21.87 -0.70 21.77
N VAL A 383 -20.63 -0.24 21.62
CA VAL A 383 -19.82 0.26 22.73
C VAL A 383 -19.49 1.73 22.55
N LEU A 384 -18.75 2.08 21.50
CA LEU A 384 -18.27 3.45 21.32
C LEU A 384 -19.42 4.45 21.16
N LEU A 385 -20.32 4.25 20.19
CA LEU A 385 -21.40 5.20 19.91
C LEU A 385 -22.48 5.24 20.99
N GLN A 386 -22.57 4.22 21.85
CA GLN A 386 -23.44 4.27 23.03
C GLN A 386 -22.87 5.14 24.14
N GLN A 387 -21.54 5.22 24.25
CA GLN A 387 -20.85 5.99 25.29
C GLN A 387 -20.55 7.42 24.85
N SER A 388 -20.14 7.60 23.60
CA SER A 388 -19.71 8.87 23.02
C SER A 388 -20.21 9.01 21.58
N PRO A 389 -21.50 9.34 21.37
CA PRO A 389 -22.10 9.49 20.04
C PRO A 389 -21.44 10.60 19.19
N GLU A 390 -20.80 11.58 19.80
CA GLU A 390 -20.08 12.68 19.16
C GLU A 390 -18.92 12.23 18.25
N HIS A 391 -18.39 11.02 18.44
CA HIS A 391 -17.29 10.47 17.63
C HIS A 391 -17.74 9.70 16.39
N LEU A 392 -18.99 9.87 15.95
CA LEU A 392 -19.50 9.27 14.73
C LEU A 392 -18.68 9.71 13.49
N ASP A 393 -18.36 11.00 13.38
CA ASP A 393 -17.62 11.53 12.22
C ASP A 393 -16.20 10.95 12.14
N ASP A 394 -15.52 10.81 13.29
CA ASP A 394 -14.18 10.19 13.39
C ASP A 394 -14.21 8.71 12.96
N LEU A 395 -15.24 7.97 13.41
CA LEU A 395 -15.47 6.58 13.04
C LEU A 395 -15.74 6.44 11.55
N LEU A 396 -16.64 7.25 10.99
CA LEU A 396 -17.01 7.22 9.58
C LEU A 396 -15.81 7.58 8.69
N PHE A 397 -14.97 8.54 9.10
CA PHE A 397 -13.73 8.83 8.40
C PHE A 397 -12.77 7.64 8.43
N GLY A 398 -12.61 6.96 9.58
CA GLY A 398 -11.84 5.72 9.68
C GLY A 398 -12.37 4.60 8.76
N ILE A 399 -13.68 4.39 8.73
CA ILE A 399 -14.34 3.42 7.84
C ILE A 399 -14.05 3.76 6.37
N ALA A 400 -14.18 5.04 5.99
CA ALA A 400 -13.88 5.50 4.65
C ALA A 400 -12.43 5.21 4.26
N GLN A 401 -11.50 5.19 5.24
CA GLN A 401 -10.09 4.87 5.00
C GLN A 401 -9.71 3.39 5.07
N SER A 402 -10.63 2.51 5.49
CA SER A 402 -10.38 1.07 5.53
C SER A 402 -9.98 0.47 4.17
N SER A 403 -9.25 -0.64 4.22
CA SER A 403 -8.82 -1.43 3.08
C SER A 403 -9.52 -2.79 2.97
N SER A 404 -10.58 -2.99 3.75
CA SER A 404 -11.29 -4.26 3.82
C SER A 404 -12.02 -4.60 2.51
N LYS A 405 -11.77 -5.83 2.05
CA LYS A 405 -12.48 -6.46 0.92
C LYS A 405 -13.57 -7.42 1.40
N ASN A 406 -13.83 -7.47 2.70
CA ASN A 406 -14.74 -8.44 3.31
C ASN A 406 -16.21 -8.10 2.97
N GLU A 407 -16.85 -8.98 2.20
CA GLU A 407 -18.24 -8.80 1.77
C GLU A 407 -19.23 -8.77 2.95
N LYS A 408 -18.97 -9.53 4.02
CA LYS A 408 -19.84 -9.53 5.21
C LYS A 408 -19.83 -8.16 5.88
N TRP A 409 -18.66 -7.54 5.97
CA TRP A 409 -18.50 -6.21 6.53
C TRP A 409 -19.21 -5.15 5.67
N HIS A 410 -19.08 -5.21 4.34
CA HIS A 410 -19.82 -4.33 3.42
C HIS A 410 -21.34 -4.46 3.59
N LYS A 411 -21.86 -5.69 3.72
CA LYS A 411 -23.30 -5.92 3.97
C LYS A 411 -23.76 -5.36 5.31
N GLN A 412 -22.95 -5.45 6.37
CA GLN A 412 -23.30 -4.87 7.67
C GLN A 412 -23.40 -3.35 7.65
N LEU A 413 -22.52 -2.66 6.90
CA LEU A 413 -22.66 -1.22 6.69
C LEU A 413 -23.97 -0.88 5.98
N MET A 414 -24.34 -1.65 4.95
CA MET A 414 -25.63 -1.49 4.27
C MET A 414 -26.83 -1.74 5.19
N TYR A 415 -26.77 -2.76 6.05
CA TYR A 415 -27.82 -2.98 7.05
C TYR A 415 -27.90 -1.84 8.07
N TRP A 416 -26.76 -1.30 8.50
CA TRP A 416 -26.74 -0.13 9.38
C TRP A 416 -27.39 1.08 8.70
N LEU A 417 -27.08 1.35 7.43
CA LEU A 417 -27.74 2.41 6.68
C LEU A 417 -29.27 2.23 6.64
N GLY A 418 -29.74 1.01 6.39
CA GLY A 418 -31.17 0.68 6.39
C GLY A 418 -31.87 0.81 7.74
N THR A 419 -31.13 0.95 8.86
CA THR A 419 -31.72 1.23 10.18
C THR A 419 -31.89 2.71 10.49
N LEU A 420 -31.31 3.59 9.68
CA LEU A 420 -31.37 5.04 9.86
C LEU A 420 -32.52 5.65 9.04
N ASN A 421 -33.05 6.79 9.50
CA ASN A 421 -34.05 7.54 8.76
C ASN A 421 -33.38 8.35 7.63
N GLN A 422 -33.95 8.34 6.42
CA GLN A 422 -33.40 9.05 5.25
C GLN A 422 -33.35 10.57 5.45
N ASP A 423 -34.16 11.12 6.35
CA ASP A 423 -34.15 12.55 6.69
C ASP A 423 -33.03 12.93 7.67
N SER A 424 -32.34 11.96 8.28
CA SER A 424 -31.27 12.25 9.26
C SER A 424 -29.94 12.59 8.58
N GLU A 425 -29.18 13.50 9.17
CA GLU A 425 -27.82 13.83 8.70
C GLU A 425 -26.90 12.58 8.74
N ASP A 426 -27.04 11.75 9.78
CA ASP A 426 -26.28 10.52 9.97
C ASP A 426 -26.48 9.52 8.83
N PHE A 427 -27.69 9.45 8.24
CA PHE A 427 -27.96 8.60 7.09
C PHE A 427 -27.08 9.02 5.90
N TRP A 428 -27.04 10.33 5.59
CA TRP A 428 -26.26 10.85 4.47
C TRP A 428 -24.76 10.76 4.72
N LYS A 429 -24.30 10.99 5.95
CA LYS A 429 -22.90 10.77 6.35
C LYS A 429 -22.48 9.32 6.12
N LEU A 430 -23.28 8.36 6.60
CA LEU A 430 -23.00 6.93 6.43
C LEU A 430 -23.07 6.50 4.96
N ALA A 431 -24.07 6.95 4.20
CA ALA A 431 -24.19 6.68 2.77
C ALA A 431 -22.95 7.17 2.00
N ASN A 432 -22.49 8.38 2.32
CA ASN A 432 -21.30 8.98 1.71
C ASN A 432 -20.02 8.16 1.98
N THR A 433 -19.88 7.64 3.21
CA THR A 433 -18.80 6.74 3.60
C THR A 433 -18.90 5.39 2.88
N ILE A 434 -20.09 4.79 2.81
CA ILE A 434 -20.32 3.52 2.10
C ILE A 434 -19.98 3.64 0.62
N ALA A 435 -20.35 4.74 -0.04
CA ALA A 435 -19.99 5.00 -1.43
C ALA A 435 -18.48 4.92 -1.65
N THR A 436 -17.69 5.51 -0.74
CA THR A 436 -16.22 5.47 -0.81
C THR A 436 -15.67 4.06 -0.60
N VAL A 437 -16.21 3.32 0.37
CA VAL A 437 -15.82 1.93 0.64
C VAL A 437 -16.09 1.04 -0.59
N LEU A 438 -17.26 1.21 -1.21
CA LEU A 438 -17.65 0.47 -2.40
C LEU A 438 -16.85 0.90 -3.64
N ASN A 439 -16.46 2.18 -3.75
CA ASN A 439 -15.56 2.62 -4.82
C ASN A 439 -14.19 1.95 -4.71
N LYS A 440 -13.61 1.91 -3.51
CA LYS A 440 -12.35 1.18 -3.25
C LYS A 440 -12.46 -0.31 -3.58
N ARG A 441 -13.61 -0.93 -3.33
CA ARG A 441 -13.88 -2.32 -3.74
C ARG A 441 -13.83 -2.46 -5.26
N CYS A 442 -14.38 -1.51 -6.01
CA CYS A 442 -14.28 -1.48 -7.46
C CYS A 442 -12.83 -1.26 -7.93
N GLU A 443 -12.10 -0.33 -7.33
CA GLU A 443 -10.71 -0.01 -7.69
C GLU A 443 -9.68 -1.05 -7.24
N ALA A 444 -10.08 -2.04 -6.44
CA ALA A 444 -9.18 -3.04 -5.86
C ALA A 444 -8.41 -3.84 -6.92
N THR A 445 -9.03 -4.12 -8.07
CA THR A 445 -8.38 -4.77 -9.22
C THR A 445 -8.98 -4.24 -10.52
N THR A 446 -8.25 -4.36 -11.63
CA THR A 446 -8.78 -4.02 -12.97
C THR A 446 -10.01 -4.85 -13.34
N SER A 447 -10.07 -6.11 -12.91
CA SER A 447 -11.24 -6.99 -13.12
C SER A 447 -12.46 -6.50 -12.34
N SER A 448 -12.27 -6.13 -11.06
CA SER A 448 -13.32 -5.55 -10.21
C SER A 448 -13.84 -4.23 -10.78
N LEU A 449 -12.95 -3.36 -11.24
CA LEU A 449 -13.32 -2.08 -11.84
C LEU A 449 -14.15 -2.30 -13.11
N ASN A 450 -13.74 -3.25 -13.95
CA ASN A 450 -14.49 -3.65 -15.15
C ASN A 450 -15.85 -4.28 -14.80
N SER A 451 -15.96 -5.03 -13.69
CA SER A 451 -17.22 -5.57 -13.20
C SER A 451 -18.18 -4.45 -12.80
N CYS A 452 -17.70 -3.48 -12.02
CA CYS A 452 -18.49 -2.31 -11.62
C CYS A 452 -18.90 -1.46 -12.84
N ASN A 453 -17.98 -1.18 -13.76
CA ASN A 453 -18.24 -0.40 -14.97
C ASN A 453 -19.12 -1.11 -16.00
N LYS A 454 -19.39 -2.41 -15.83
CA LYS A 454 -20.36 -3.17 -16.62
C LYS A 454 -21.65 -3.46 -15.85
N GLY A 455 -21.83 -2.88 -14.65
CA GLY A 455 -22.99 -3.11 -13.80
C GLY A 455 -23.15 -4.56 -13.36
N LYS A 456 -22.05 -5.30 -13.18
CA LYS A 456 -22.08 -6.72 -12.75
C LYS A 456 -21.89 -6.90 -11.24
N GLU A 457 -21.43 -5.88 -10.52
CA GLU A 457 -21.21 -5.95 -9.07
C GLU A 457 -22.52 -5.74 -8.29
N ALA A 458 -23.07 -6.83 -7.76
CA ALA A 458 -24.41 -6.84 -7.16
C ALA A 458 -24.58 -5.87 -5.96
N ILE A 459 -23.58 -5.78 -5.08
CA ILE A 459 -23.65 -4.93 -3.88
C ILE A 459 -23.67 -3.44 -4.27
N VAL A 460 -22.84 -3.06 -5.24
CA VAL A 460 -22.75 -1.69 -5.74
C VAL A 460 -24.07 -1.28 -6.39
N ASN A 461 -24.60 -2.13 -7.28
CA ASN A 461 -25.87 -1.86 -7.95
C ASN A 461 -27.02 -1.76 -6.95
N LYS A 462 -27.06 -2.66 -5.95
CA LYS A 462 -28.07 -2.60 -4.90
C LYS A 462 -28.02 -1.28 -4.14
N PHE A 463 -26.84 -0.85 -3.70
CA PHE A 463 -26.66 0.42 -3.01
C PHE A 463 -27.16 1.62 -3.84
N ILE A 464 -26.79 1.68 -5.12
CA ILE A 464 -27.23 2.76 -6.02
C ILE A 464 -28.75 2.73 -6.22
N ASN A 465 -29.34 1.55 -6.39
CA ASN A 465 -30.80 1.41 -6.55
C ASN A 465 -31.56 1.80 -5.27
N ASP A 466 -31.08 1.35 -4.10
CA ASP A 466 -31.69 1.66 -2.81
C ASP A 466 -31.64 3.17 -2.54
N LEU A 467 -30.53 3.84 -2.86
CA LEU A 467 -30.39 5.30 -2.71
C LEU A 467 -31.31 6.11 -3.63
N THR A 468 -31.65 5.57 -4.80
CA THR A 468 -32.39 6.31 -5.83
C THR A 468 -33.87 5.93 -5.90
N ALA A 469 -34.31 4.97 -5.08
CA ALA A 469 -35.68 4.45 -5.07
C ALA A 469 -36.73 5.53 -4.75
N THR A 470 -36.41 6.52 -3.92
CA THR A 470 -37.31 7.61 -3.52
C THR A 470 -37.21 8.86 -4.42
N GLY A 471 -36.35 8.83 -5.44
CA GLY A 471 -36.06 9.96 -6.33
C GLY A 471 -34.61 10.42 -6.22
N VAL A 472 -34.20 11.31 -7.13
CA VAL A 472 -32.83 11.84 -7.15
C VAL A 472 -32.82 13.26 -6.60
N THR A 473 -32.14 13.45 -5.48
CA THR A 473 -31.87 14.74 -4.85
C THR A 473 -30.40 15.13 -5.03
N VAL A 474 -30.04 16.36 -4.65
CA VAL A 474 -28.65 16.84 -4.64
C VAL A 474 -27.76 15.94 -3.76
N GLN A 475 -28.24 15.56 -2.56
CA GLN A 475 -27.53 14.68 -1.64
C GLN A 475 -27.24 13.30 -2.24
N VAL A 476 -28.20 12.73 -2.99
CA VAL A 476 -27.98 11.46 -3.71
C VAL A 476 -26.81 11.59 -4.68
N LEU A 477 -26.78 12.67 -5.47
CA LEU A 477 -25.70 12.91 -6.45
C LEU A 477 -24.35 13.17 -5.76
N GLU A 478 -24.34 13.89 -4.63
CA GLU A 478 -23.12 14.10 -3.84
C GLU A 478 -22.53 12.77 -3.31
N VAL A 479 -23.38 11.84 -2.88
CA VAL A 479 -22.97 10.48 -2.48
C VAL A 479 -22.46 9.69 -3.69
N LEU A 480 -23.15 9.77 -4.83
CA LEU A 480 -22.74 9.09 -6.07
C LEU A 480 -21.42 9.59 -6.63
N GLU A 481 -21.03 10.83 -6.33
CA GLU A 481 -19.73 11.39 -6.71
C GLU A 481 -18.54 10.63 -6.06
N ASN A 482 -18.77 10.02 -4.88
CA ASN A 482 -17.78 9.17 -4.22
C ASN A 482 -17.74 7.73 -4.77
N ILE A 483 -18.65 7.35 -5.68
CA ILE A 483 -18.66 6.06 -6.38
C ILE A 483 -18.91 6.25 -7.89
N PRO A 484 -17.92 6.79 -8.62
CA PRO A 484 -18.08 7.23 -10.00
C PRO A 484 -18.03 6.07 -11.02
N VAL A 485 -18.97 5.13 -10.90
CA VAL A 485 -19.14 3.95 -11.77
C VAL A 485 -20.27 4.14 -12.78
N ILE A 486 -20.43 3.20 -13.73
CA ILE A 486 -21.44 3.29 -14.79
C ILE A 486 -22.87 3.54 -14.29
N GLY A 487 -23.26 2.93 -13.16
CA GLY A 487 -24.59 3.13 -12.58
C GLY A 487 -24.83 4.58 -12.14
N ALA A 488 -23.84 5.20 -11.50
CA ALA A 488 -23.88 6.61 -11.12
C ALA A 488 -23.89 7.53 -12.36
N TYR A 489 -23.07 7.19 -13.36
CA TYR A 489 -23.00 7.90 -14.64
C TYR A 489 -24.34 7.93 -15.38
N ASP A 490 -24.99 6.77 -15.51
CA ASP A 490 -26.26 6.66 -16.25
C ASP A 490 -27.41 7.40 -15.57
N ILE A 491 -27.37 7.53 -14.24
CA ILE A 491 -28.29 8.38 -13.48
C ILE A 491 -28.01 9.84 -13.79
N ALA A 492 -26.76 10.30 -13.58
CA ALA A 492 -26.38 11.71 -13.76
C ALA A 492 -26.65 12.22 -15.19
N LYS A 493 -26.40 11.42 -16.22
CA LYS A 493 -26.62 11.76 -17.64
C LYS A 493 -28.08 12.16 -17.97
N LYS A 494 -29.06 11.68 -17.19
CA LYS A 494 -30.49 11.96 -17.39
C LYS A 494 -30.87 13.39 -17.02
N TYR A 495 -30.16 13.98 -16.05
CA TYR A 495 -30.45 15.30 -15.50
C TYR A 495 -29.79 16.47 -16.25
N LEU A 496 -29.07 16.18 -17.34
CA LEU A 496 -28.46 17.21 -18.19
C LEU A 496 -29.45 17.76 -19.23
N CYS A 497 -29.57 19.09 -19.31
CA CYS A 497 -30.43 19.82 -20.25
C CYS A 497 -31.92 19.45 -20.15
N GLY A 498 -32.38 19.12 -18.94
CA GLY A 498 -33.78 18.86 -18.63
C GLY A 498 -34.53 20.12 -18.15
N GLN A 499 -35.71 19.90 -17.56
CA GLN A 499 -36.51 20.94 -16.87
C GLN A 499 -36.28 20.95 -15.34
N GLU A 500 -35.28 20.21 -14.88
CA GLU A 500 -34.98 19.98 -13.46
C GLU A 500 -34.39 21.24 -12.80
N ALA A 501 -34.24 21.20 -11.47
CA ALA A 501 -33.58 22.27 -10.74
C ALA A 501 -32.09 22.39 -11.12
N LEU A 502 -31.57 23.61 -11.19
CA LEU A 502 -30.17 23.90 -11.54
C LEU A 502 -29.18 23.19 -10.59
N GLU A 503 -29.50 23.11 -9.29
CA GLU A 503 -28.66 22.41 -8.32
C GLU A 503 -28.48 20.92 -8.62
N ILE A 504 -29.55 20.25 -9.05
CA ILE A 504 -29.50 18.83 -9.45
C ILE A 504 -28.62 18.69 -10.69
N GLN A 505 -28.71 19.63 -11.63
CA GLN A 505 -27.89 19.63 -12.83
C GLN A 505 -26.41 19.85 -12.52
N LYS A 506 -26.07 20.78 -11.61
CA LYS A 506 -24.70 21.02 -11.12
C LYS A 506 -24.12 19.78 -10.47
N ALA A 507 -24.87 19.16 -9.55
CA ALA A 507 -24.45 17.94 -8.88
C ALA A 507 -24.26 16.77 -9.87
N ALA A 508 -25.12 16.65 -10.88
CA ALA A 508 -24.98 15.65 -11.93
C ALA A 508 -23.72 15.86 -12.79
N LEU A 509 -23.36 17.12 -13.08
CA LEU A 509 -22.09 17.44 -13.76
C LEU A 509 -20.88 17.04 -12.92
N ASN A 510 -20.90 17.27 -11.61
CA ASN A 510 -19.81 16.85 -10.71
C ASN A 510 -19.64 15.32 -10.68
N VAL A 511 -20.73 14.55 -10.66
CA VAL A 511 -20.68 13.08 -10.78
C VAL A 511 -20.02 12.67 -12.10
N ILE A 512 -20.44 13.25 -13.23
CA ILE A 512 -19.86 12.93 -14.55
C ILE A 512 -18.38 13.33 -14.62
N LEU A 513 -18.01 14.44 -14.00
CA LEU A 513 -16.62 14.89 -13.93
C LEU A 513 -15.76 13.92 -13.11
N ALA A 514 -16.30 13.27 -12.08
CA ALA A 514 -15.58 12.28 -11.29
C ALA A 514 -15.38 10.93 -12.02
N VAL A 515 -16.23 10.62 -13.01
CA VAL A 515 -16.20 9.37 -13.78
C VAL A 515 -15.00 9.29 -14.74
N ASP A 516 -14.49 8.06 -14.93
CA ASP A 516 -13.42 7.77 -15.89
C ASP A 516 -13.86 8.06 -17.33
N LYS A 517 -12.98 8.72 -18.11
CA LYS A 517 -13.25 9.14 -19.48
C LYS A 517 -13.65 8.00 -20.43
N ASN A 518 -13.29 6.76 -20.13
CA ASN A 518 -13.66 5.59 -20.94
C ASN A 518 -15.16 5.33 -20.96
N LEU A 519 -15.93 5.90 -20.01
CA LEU A 519 -17.39 5.80 -19.98
C LEU A 519 -18.09 6.90 -20.78
N TYR A 520 -17.37 7.87 -21.34
CA TYR A 520 -17.98 8.99 -22.05
C TYR A 520 -18.45 8.60 -23.45
N GLU A 521 -19.76 8.70 -23.66
CA GLU A 521 -20.41 8.45 -24.95
C GLU A 521 -20.54 9.73 -25.80
N THR A 522 -20.64 9.59 -27.12
CA THR A 522 -20.85 10.73 -28.04
C THR A 522 -22.13 11.51 -27.75
N GLN A 523 -23.18 10.85 -27.24
CA GLN A 523 -24.42 11.52 -26.85
C GLN A 523 -24.20 12.52 -25.71
N LEU A 524 -23.35 12.19 -24.74
CA LEU A 524 -22.98 13.11 -23.66
C LEU A 524 -22.28 14.33 -24.23
N THR A 525 -21.31 14.15 -25.14
CA THR A 525 -20.63 15.26 -25.81
C THR A 525 -21.60 16.25 -26.41
N HIS A 526 -22.63 15.79 -27.12
CA HIS A 526 -23.63 16.67 -27.72
C HIS A 526 -24.44 17.45 -26.67
N LYS A 527 -24.82 16.81 -25.55
CA LYS A 527 -25.51 17.50 -24.45
C LYS A 527 -24.62 18.57 -23.79
N LEU A 528 -23.35 18.25 -23.51
CA LEU A 528 -22.39 19.17 -22.91
C LEU A 528 -22.10 20.37 -23.82
N ILE A 529 -21.98 20.16 -25.13
CA ILE A 529 -21.83 21.25 -26.09
C ILE A 529 -23.08 22.14 -26.12
N ARG A 530 -24.28 21.57 -25.99
CA ARG A 530 -25.52 22.37 -25.88
C ARG A 530 -25.56 23.20 -24.60
N LEU A 531 -25.08 22.65 -23.47
CA LEU A 531 -24.92 23.38 -22.21
C LEU A 531 -23.97 24.57 -22.38
N PHE A 532 -22.77 24.32 -22.88
CA PHE A 532 -21.78 25.37 -23.08
C PHE A 532 -22.26 26.49 -24.01
N ARG A 533 -23.00 26.13 -25.05
CA ARG A 533 -23.62 27.07 -26.00
C ARG A 533 -24.87 27.77 -25.46
N ASN A 534 -25.36 27.40 -24.27
CA ASN A 534 -26.63 27.88 -23.72
C ASN A 534 -27.82 27.67 -24.69
N THR A 535 -27.93 26.46 -25.24
CA THR A 535 -28.99 26.07 -26.21
C THR A 535 -29.97 25.04 -25.64
N CYS A 536 -29.93 24.83 -24.32
CA CYS A 536 -30.88 23.97 -23.63
C CYS A 536 -32.17 24.73 -23.31
N SER A 537 -33.23 24.01 -22.91
CA SER A 537 -34.55 24.60 -22.68
C SER A 537 -34.56 25.64 -21.55
N GLN A 538 -33.66 25.48 -20.58
CA GLN A 538 -33.41 26.45 -19.51
C GLN A 538 -32.09 27.19 -19.77
N GLN A 539 -32.03 28.45 -19.33
CA GLN A 539 -30.80 29.24 -19.39
C GLN A 539 -29.72 28.56 -18.54
N THR A 540 -28.57 28.31 -19.16
CA THR A 540 -27.44 27.63 -18.55
C THR A 540 -26.56 28.65 -17.80
N PRO A 541 -26.32 28.46 -16.49
CA PRO A 541 -25.39 29.30 -15.74
C PRO A 541 -23.94 29.15 -16.22
N THR A 542 -23.11 30.17 -15.95
CA THR A 542 -21.67 30.16 -16.27
C THR A 542 -20.94 28.98 -15.61
N SER A 543 -21.22 28.68 -14.34
CA SER A 543 -20.63 27.54 -13.60
C SER A 543 -20.89 26.19 -14.26
N HIS A 544 -22.09 25.97 -14.80
CA HIS A 544 -22.47 24.74 -15.49
C HIS A 544 -21.75 24.63 -16.83
N SER A 545 -21.55 25.76 -17.51
CA SER A 545 -20.79 25.84 -18.76
C SER A 545 -19.31 25.52 -18.53
N GLN A 546 -18.73 26.01 -17.43
CA GLN A 546 -17.34 25.75 -17.03
C GLN A 546 -17.13 24.27 -16.70
N LEU A 547 -17.99 23.67 -15.87
CA LEU A 547 -17.98 22.22 -15.60
C LEU A 547 -18.13 21.37 -16.88
N ALA A 548 -18.99 21.80 -17.82
CA ALA A 548 -19.13 21.11 -19.09
C ALA A 548 -17.84 21.13 -19.91
N ILE A 549 -17.07 22.23 -19.86
CA ILE A 549 -15.74 22.32 -20.50
C ILE A 549 -14.76 21.36 -19.84
N ASP A 550 -14.71 21.28 -18.52
CA ASP A 550 -13.79 20.36 -17.81
C ASP A 550 -14.02 18.91 -18.25
N ILE A 551 -15.28 18.50 -18.37
CA ILE A 551 -15.66 17.16 -18.85
C ILE A 551 -15.26 16.99 -20.32
N LEU A 552 -15.56 17.98 -21.18
CA LEU A 552 -15.22 17.91 -22.61
C LEU A 552 -13.71 17.86 -22.86
N LEU A 553 -12.90 18.55 -22.06
CA LEU A 553 -11.44 18.55 -22.17
C LEU A 553 -10.82 17.21 -21.76
N LYS A 554 -11.50 16.40 -20.94
CA LYS A 554 -11.09 15.00 -20.66
C LYS A 554 -11.24 14.08 -21.88
N CYS A 555 -12.18 14.38 -22.79
CA CYS A 555 -12.41 13.62 -24.02
C CYS A 555 -11.36 13.84 -25.11
N VAL A 556 -10.56 14.90 -25.01
CA VAL A 556 -9.54 15.29 -26.00
C VAL A 556 -8.19 14.69 -25.58
N PRO A 557 -7.37 14.12 -26.49
CA PRO A 557 -7.51 14.11 -27.95
C PRO A 557 -8.33 12.94 -28.54
N ASP A 558 -8.75 11.98 -27.72
CA ASP A 558 -9.39 10.73 -28.15
C ASP A 558 -10.62 10.98 -29.06
N HIS A 559 -11.41 12.02 -28.76
CA HIS A 559 -12.56 12.45 -29.55
C HIS A 559 -12.30 13.82 -30.21
N GLN A 560 -11.58 13.83 -31.34
CA GLN A 560 -11.21 15.06 -32.07
C GLN A 560 -12.41 15.96 -32.45
N ASN A 561 -13.57 15.37 -32.69
CA ASN A 561 -14.81 16.10 -32.99
C ASN A 561 -15.20 17.08 -31.87
N VAL A 562 -14.92 16.75 -30.61
CA VAL A 562 -15.17 17.62 -29.44
C VAL A 562 -14.48 18.96 -29.63
N ALA A 563 -13.19 18.94 -29.95
CA ALA A 563 -12.40 20.14 -30.14
C ALA A 563 -12.93 21.00 -31.29
N THR A 564 -13.32 20.37 -32.40
CA THR A 564 -13.93 21.13 -33.53
C THR A 564 -15.25 21.78 -33.11
N LEU A 565 -16.06 21.12 -32.28
CA LEU A 565 -17.35 21.65 -31.82
C LEU A 565 -17.18 22.80 -30.83
N ILE A 566 -16.16 22.75 -29.97
CA ILE A 566 -15.80 23.84 -29.06
C ILE A 566 -15.26 25.03 -29.87
N LEU A 567 -14.26 24.83 -30.72
CA LEU A 567 -13.63 25.94 -31.45
C LEU A 567 -14.59 26.63 -32.42
N ARG A 568 -15.56 25.90 -33.00
CA ARG A 568 -16.62 26.49 -33.84
C ARG A 568 -17.59 27.42 -33.09
N THR A 569 -17.57 27.40 -31.76
CA THR A 569 -18.42 28.30 -30.95
C THR A 569 -17.75 29.62 -30.63
N GLU A 570 -16.47 29.78 -30.94
CA GLU A 570 -15.75 31.02 -30.69
C GLU A 570 -16.43 32.19 -31.39
N SER A 571 -16.75 33.22 -30.61
CA SER A 571 -17.28 34.50 -31.07
C SER A 571 -16.25 35.60 -30.83
N LEU A 572 -16.19 36.57 -31.73
CA LEU A 572 -15.28 37.71 -31.62
C LEU A 572 -15.62 38.63 -30.44
N ASN A 573 -16.92 38.75 -30.12
CA ASN A 573 -17.44 39.47 -28.97
C ASN A 573 -18.36 38.52 -28.19
N PRO A 574 -17.84 37.80 -27.18
CA PRO A 574 -18.67 36.94 -26.37
C PRO A 574 -19.49 37.73 -25.34
N ASP A 575 -20.76 37.37 -25.17
CA ASP A 575 -21.65 37.96 -24.15
C ASP A 575 -21.17 37.65 -22.72
N ASP A 576 -20.59 36.46 -22.50
CA ASP A 576 -20.08 36.01 -21.21
C ASP A 576 -18.54 35.92 -21.26
N GLN A 577 -17.86 37.00 -20.89
CA GLN A 577 -16.39 37.08 -20.95
C GLN A 577 -15.72 36.09 -19.98
N GLU A 578 -16.32 35.83 -18.81
CA GLU A 578 -15.81 34.91 -17.78
C GLU A 578 -15.79 33.47 -18.29
N LYS A 579 -16.88 33.02 -18.93
CA LYS A 579 -16.96 31.70 -19.55
C LYS A 579 -15.85 31.46 -20.57
N TRP A 580 -15.59 32.44 -21.43
CA TRP A 580 -14.61 32.30 -22.50
C TRP A 580 -13.18 32.40 -22.00
N ASN A 581 -12.90 33.27 -21.03
CA ASN A 581 -11.59 33.33 -20.39
C ASN A 581 -11.25 32.00 -19.70
N TYR A 582 -12.23 31.44 -18.98
CA TYR A 582 -12.11 30.13 -18.38
C TYR A 582 -11.79 29.04 -19.41
N LEU A 583 -12.50 28.99 -20.54
CA LEU A 583 -12.21 28.02 -21.61
C LEU A 583 -10.76 28.12 -22.08
N TYR A 584 -10.25 29.32 -22.33
CA TYR A 584 -8.88 29.48 -22.80
C TYR A 584 -7.86 29.05 -21.76
N LYS A 585 -8.09 29.39 -20.49
CA LYS A 585 -7.24 28.96 -19.36
C LYS A 585 -7.30 27.45 -19.13
N ALA A 586 -8.47 26.84 -19.27
CA ALA A 586 -8.63 25.39 -19.17
C ALA A 586 -7.93 24.65 -20.32
N ILE A 587 -7.96 25.20 -21.56
CA ILE A 587 -7.19 24.65 -22.69
C ILE A 587 -5.68 24.76 -22.44
N GLU A 588 -5.21 25.93 -22.00
CA GLU A 588 -3.80 26.18 -21.65
C GLU A 588 -3.32 25.19 -20.59
N SER A 589 -4.01 25.16 -19.44
CA SER A 589 -3.74 24.23 -18.34
C SER A 589 -3.80 22.76 -18.76
N SER A 590 -4.74 22.37 -19.63
CA SER A 590 -4.82 21.00 -20.14
C SER A 590 -3.62 20.62 -21.01
N GLY A 591 -3.02 21.59 -21.71
CA GLY A 591 -1.81 21.40 -22.50
C GLY A 591 -0.55 21.31 -21.63
N GLU A 592 -0.47 22.09 -20.56
CA GLU A 592 0.63 22.00 -19.57
C GLU A 592 0.64 20.62 -18.89
N ARG A 593 -0.55 20.08 -18.59
CA ARG A 593 -0.71 18.76 -17.95
C ARG A 593 -0.37 17.58 -18.86
N ASP A 594 -0.61 17.72 -20.18
CA ASP A 594 -0.48 16.63 -21.14
C ASP A 594 0.09 17.16 -22.47
N GLU A 595 1.35 16.80 -22.74
CA GLU A 595 2.05 17.17 -23.97
C GLU A 595 1.30 16.78 -25.24
N LEU A 596 0.57 15.65 -25.24
CA LEU A 596 -0.24 15.22 -26.38
C LEU A 596 -1.41 16.18 -26.62
N LYS A 597 -2.01 16.73 -25.56
CA LYS A 597 -3.05 17.76 -25.67
C LYS A 597 -2.46 19.07 -26.16
N ALA A 598 -1.29 19.48 -25.67
CA ALA A 598 -0.61 20.69 -26.16
C ALA A 598 -0.34 20.61 -27.66
N GLU A 599 0.21 19.48 -28.13
CA GLU A 599 0.46 19.26 -29.55
C GLU A 599 -0.85 19.24 -30.35
N PHE A 600 -1.88 18.55 -29.84
CA PHE A 600 -3.18 18.49 -30.48
C PHE A 600 -3.80 19.89 -30.67
N TRP A 601 -3.83 20.71 -29.62
CA TRP A 601 -4.36 22.07 -29.69
C TRP A 601 -3.53 22.96 -30.62
N SER A 602 -2.21 22.84 -30.59
CA SER A 602 -1.30 23.54 -31.51
C SER A 602 -1.61 23.19 -32.98
N ARG A 603 -1.82 21.91 -33.29
CA ARG A 603 -2.22 21.45 -34.63
C ARG A 603 -3.61 21.97 -35.01
N MET A 604 -4.58 21.93 -34.11
CA MET A 604 -5.93 22.44 -34.33
C MET A 604 -5.95 23.94 -34.67
N ARG A 605 -5.13 24.75 -33.97
CA ARG A 605 -5.03 26.20 -34.21
C ARG A 605 -4.34 26.59 -35.51
N LYS A 606 -3.67 25.66 -36.21
CA LYS A 606 -3.08 25.92 -37.54
C LYS A 606 -4.13 26.00 -38.65
N PHE A 607 -5.28 25.33 -38.49
CA PHE A 607 -6.37 25.39 -39.46
C PHE A 607 -6.92 26.82 -39.56
N LYS A 608 -7.10 27.32 -40.79
CA LYS A 608 -7.53 28.71 -41.06
C LYS A 608 -8.80 29.09 -40.30
N VAL A 609 -9.75 28.16 -40.15
CA VAL A 609 -11.05 28.34 -39.48
C VAL A 609 -10.92 28.50 -37.95
N PHE A 610 -9.83 28.01 -37.35
CA PHE A 610 -9.63 27.98 -35.88
C PHE A 610 -8.46 28.83 -35.41
N ARG A 611 -7.91 29.68 -36.28
CA ARG A 611 -6.80 30.56 -35.91
C ARG A 611 -7.24 31.50 -34.78
N PRO A 612 -6.42 31.66 -33.73
CA PRO A 612 -6.77 32.51 -32.61
C PRO A 612 -6.88 33.97 -33.07
N ASN A 613 -7.96 34.65 -32.70
CA ASN A 613 -8.12 36.08 -32.90
C ASN A 613 -7.49 36.86 -31.72
N PHE A 614 -6.93 38.04 -31.98
CA PHE A 614 -6.40 38.90 -30.93
C PHE A 614 -7.46 39.32 -29.91
N LEU A 615 -8.71 39.53 -30.34
CA LEU A 615 -9.82 39.87 -29.44
C LEU A 615 -10.12 38.77 -28.41
N HIS A 616 -9.83 37.50 -28.73
CA HIS A 616 -9.99 36.40 -27.79
C HIS A 616 -9.00 36.46 -26.61
N ARG A 617 -7.94 37.27 -26.73
CA ARG A 617 -6.93 37.49 -25.67
C ARG A 617 -7.15 38.77 -24.87
N ALA A 618 -8.17 39.57 -25.22
CA ALA A 618 -8.46 40.88 -24.62
C ALA A 618 -9.71 40.86 -23.73
N LEU A 619 -10.10 39.68 -23.22
CA LEU A 619 -11.26 39.52 -22.34
C LEU A 619 -11.02 40.18 -20.98
N GLN A 620 -12.05 40.83 -20.44
CA GLN A 620 -12.07 41.39 -19.09
C GLN A 620 -12.73 40.37 -18.15
N ALA A 621 -11.93 39.46 -17.59
CA ALA A 621 -12.40 38.36 -16.77
C ALA A 621 -11.32 37.87 -15.78
N ASP A 622 -11.76 37.35 -14.64
CA ASP A 622 -10.88 36.90 -13.54
C ASP A 622 -10.91 35.36 -13.33
N SER A 623 -11.88 34.66 -13.93
CA SER A 623 -11.98 33.19 -13.87
C SER A 623 -10.74 32.52 -14.48
N HIS A 624 -10.16 31.55 -13.78
CA HIS A 624 -8.92 30.91 -14.21
C HIS A 624 -8.83 29.44 -13.80
N VAL A 625 -7.98 28.71 -14.52
CA VAL A 625 -7.53 27.36 -14.21
C VAL A 625 -6.02 27.38 -14.30
N HIS A 626 -5.35 26.94 -13.25
CA HIS A 626 -3.90 26.84 -13.21
C HIS A 626 -3.49 25.44 -12.77
N TRP A 627 -2.60 24.82 -13.54
CA TRP A 627 -2.00 23.54 -13.20
C TRP A 627 -0.50 23.75 -13.01
N GLN A 628 0.06 23.11 -12.00
CA GLN A 628 1.49 23.18 -11.74
C GLN A 628 2.02 21.85 -11.20
N GLU A 629 3.14 21.39 -11.75
CA GLU A 629 3.94 20.33 -11.14
C GLU A 629 4.72 20.90 -9.94
N ILE A 630 4.52 20.30 -8.77
CA ILE A 630 5.14 20.72 -7.50
C ILE A 630 6.46 20.00 -7.28
N ALA A 631 6.47 18.68 -7.49
CA ALA A 631 7.64 17.85 -7.23
C ALA A 631 7.59 16.54 -8.02
N ASP A 632 8.76 16.03 -8.41
CA ASP A 632 8.97 14.66 -8.90
C ASP A 632 10.00 13.98 -8.00
N ALA A 633 9.62 12.86 -7.39
CA ALA A 633 10.49 12.04 -6.57
C ALA A 633 10.29 10.55 -6.89
N SER A 634 11.31 9.92 -7.47
CA SER A 634 11.34 8.47 -7.73
C SER A 634 10.11 7.93 -8.47
N GLY A 635 9.63 8.69 -9.45
CA GLY A 635 8.46 8.32 -10.28
C GLY A 635 7.11 8.66 -9.65
N PHE A 636 7.10 9.30 -8.48
CA PHE A 636 5.92 9.96 -7.93
C PHE A 636 5.93 11.44 -8.30
N ARG A 637 4.93 11.87 -9.05
CA ARG A 637 4.74 13.27 -9.43
C ARG A 637 3.59 13.87 -8.63
N LEU A 638 3.89 14.94 -7.91
CA LEU A 638 2.94 15.74 -7.15
C LEU A 638 2.59 16.98 -7.96
N PHE A 639 1.31 17.28 -8.10
CA PHE A 639 0.84 18.47 -8.81
C PHE A 639 -0.38 19.06 -8.12
N SER A 640 -0.54 20.36 -8.28
CA SER A 640 -1.70 21.12 -7.84
C SER A 640 -2.51 21.59 -9.03
N THR A 641 -3.82 21.61 -8.86
CA THR A 641 -4.74 22.30 -9.77
C THR A 641 -5.54 23.32 -8.95
N ALA A 642 -5.50 24.58 -9.36
CA ALA A 642 -6.27 25.66 -8.75
C ALA A 642 -7.25 26.20 -9.79
N THR A 643 -8.52 26.22 -9.44
CA THR A 643 -9.61 26.70 -10.29
C THR A 643 -10.38 27.76 -9.53
N ALA A 644 -10.65 28.90 -10.15
CA ALA A 644 -11.51 29.93 -9.58
C ALA A 644 -12.51 30.43 -10.62
N GLU A 645 -13.73 30.66 -10.16
CA GLU A 645 -14.83 31.15 -10.97
C GLU A 645 -15.34 32.46 -10.41
N PHE A 646 -15.47 33.42 -11.32
CA PHE A 646 -16.00 34.74 -11.07
C PHE A 646 -17.18 35.00 -11.99
N LEU A 647 -18.16 35.75 -11.49
CA LEU A 647 -19.29 36.25 -12.25
C LEU A 647 -19.43 37.74 -12.00
N HIS A 648 -19.31 38.57 -13.05
CA HIS A 648 -19.29 40.03 -12.91
C HIS A 648 -18.29 40.51 -11.84
N LYS A 649 -17.10 39.89 -11.79
CA LYS A 649 -16.05 40.15 -10.79
C LYS A 649 -16.42 39.82 -9.34
N SER A 650 -17.52 39.10 -9.11
CA SER A 650 -17.87 38.50 -7.82
C SER A 650 -17.39 37.05 -7.75
N PHE A 651 -16.82 36.65 -6.63
CA PHE A 651 -16.39 35.27 -6.39
C PHE A 651 -17.59 34.31 -6.33
N LYS A 652 -17.52 33.20 -7.07
CA LYS A 652 -18.56 32.15 -7.11
C LYS A 652 -18.06 30.80 -6.65
N ARG A 653 -16.85 30.41 -7.05
CA ARG A 653 -16.32 29.09 -6.74
C ARG A 653 -14.79 29.08 -6.72
N SER A 654 -14.20 28.30 -5.83
CA SER A 654 -12.80 27.95 -5.84
C SER A 654 -12.64 26.46 -5.60
N ILE A 655 -11.81 25.81 -6.40
CA ILE A 655 -11.43 24.41 -6.21
C ILE A 655 -9.91 24.35 -6.22
N PHE A 656 -9.35 23.85 -5.11
CA PHE A 656 -7.93 23.51 -5.01
C PHE A 656 -7.81 21.99 -4.86
N GLU A 657 -7.04 21.36 -5.74
CA GLU A 657 -6.77 19.92 -5.70
C GLU A 657 -5.27 19.63 -5.68
N LEU A 658 -4.86 18.70 -4.83
CA LEU A 658 -3.53 18.14 -4.76
C LEU A 658 -3.60 16.66 -5.13
N SER A 659 -2.86 16.28 -6.17
CA SER A 659 -2.91 14.93 -6.71
C SER A 659 -1.52 14.33 -6.88
N LEU A 660 -1.44 13.01 -6.67
CA LEU A 660 -0.23 12.21 -6.77
C LEU A 660 -0.36 11.23 -7.94
N LYS A 661 0.56 11.28 -8.90
CA LYS A 661 0.58 10.37 -10.05
C LYS A 661 1.80 9.47 -9.99
N ARG A 662 1.56 8.16 -10.20
CA ARG A 662 2.61 7.16 -10.41
C ARG A 662 2.23 6.28 -11.59
N GLY A 663 3.05 6.31 -12.63
CA GLY A 663 2.75 5.63 -13.89
C GLY A 663 1.44 6.15 -14.51
N LYS A 664 0.46 5.27 -14.69
CA LYS A 664 -0.87 5.61 -15.24
C LYS A 664 -1.92 5.93 -14.18
N LYS A 665 -1.65 5.66 -12.89
CA LYS A 665 -2.60 5.90 -11.80
C LYS A 665 -2.39 7.27 -11.20
N GLU A 666 -3.49 7.96 -10.96
CA GLU A 666 -3.57 9.27 -10.32
C GLU A 666 -4.45 9.15 -9.09
N HIS A 667 -3.97 9.67 -7.96
CA HIS A 667 -4.64 9.63 -6.68
C HIS A 667 -4.85 11.05 -6.16
N ASN A 668 -6.09 11.41 -5.87
CA ASN A 668 -6.41 12.66 -5.19
C ASN A 668 -6.01 12.56 -3.71
N LEU A 669 -5.07 13.41 -3.28
CA LEU A 669 -4.60 13.47 -1.89
C LEU A 669 -5.46 14.40 -1.05
N PHE A 670 -5.77 15.59 -1.58
CA PHE A 670 -6.52 16.62 -0.91
C PHE A 670 -7.29 17.45 -1.94
N SER A 671 -8.55 17.76 -1.64
CA SER A 671 -9.34 18.72 -2.41
C SER A 671 -10.10 19.64 -1.47
N LEU A 672 -10.16 20.92 -1.80
CA LEU A 672 -10.97 21.92 -1.12
C LEU A 672 -11.84 22.63 -2.16
N SER A 673 -13.15 22.45 -2.07
CA SER A 673 -14.14 23.21 -2.83
C SER A 673 -14.78 24.24 -1.91
N ILE A 674 -14.84 25.48 -2.37
CA ILE A 674 -15.57 26.57 -1.75
C ILE A 674 -16.55 27.09 -2.79
N ASP A 675 -17.83 27.07 -2.47
CA ASP A 675 -18.92 27.49 -3.36
C ASP A 675 -19.71 28.61 -2.68
N THR A 676 -20.05 29.64 -3.45
CA THR A 676 -20.92 30.75 -3.03
C THR A 676 -22.04 30.97 -4.03
N GLU A 677 -23.27 31.04 -3.52
CA GLU A 677 -24.46 31.26 -4.32
C GLU A 677 -25.19 32.49 -3.81
N HIS A 678 -25.72 33.29 -4.75
CA HIS A 678 -26.47 34.53 -4.49
C HIS A 678 -25.77 35.62 -3.65
N LEU A 679 -24.49 35.46 -3.31
CA LEU A 679 -23.71 36.47 -2.56
C LEU A 679 -23.49 37.77 -3.36
N ASP A 680 -23.45 37.66 -4.68
CA ASP A 680 -23.35 38.77 -5.63
C ASP A 680 -24.53 39.75 -5.54
N GLN A 681 -25.72 39.27 -5.16
CA GLN A 681 -26.91 40.11 -4.97
C GLN A 681 -26.73 41.10 -3.81
N PHE A 682 -26.01 40.70 -2.76
CA PHE A 682 -25.71 41.55 -1.60
C PHE A 682 -24.55 42.50 -1.87
N ILE A 683 -23.59 42.05 -2.67
CA ILE A 683 -22.34 42.75 -2.95
C ILE A 683 -22.50 43.83 -4.02
N THR A 684 -23.19 43.51 -5.12
CA THR A 684 -23.27 44.41 -6.30
C THR A 684 -24.48 45.34 -6.30
N GLY A 685 -25.43 45.13 -5.37
CA GLY A 685 -26.68 45.88 -5.29
C GLY A 685 -27.54 45.81 -6.57
N SER A 686 -27.22 44.91 -7.50
CA SER A 686 -27.82 44.88 -8.83
C SER A 686 -29.13 44.09 -8.83
N THR A 687 -30.20 44.77 -9.23
CA THR A 687 -31.58 44.23 -9.41
C THR A 687 -31.77 43.52 -10.76
N SER A 688 -30.69 43.13 -11.43
CA SER A 688 -30.76 42.53 -12.77
C SER A 688 -31.03 41.03 -12.72
N HIS A 689 -32.31 40.68 -12.89
CA HIS A 689 -32.89 39.42 -13.43
C HIS A 689 -32.46 38.05 -12.83
N SER A 690 -31.55 37.99 -11.87
CA SER A 690 -31.32 36.77 -11.09
C SER A 690 -32.48 36.59 -10.13
N ARG A 691 -33.16 35.43 -10.20
CA ARG A 691 -34.21 35.02 -9.25
C ARG A 691 -33.75 35.31 -7.81
N SER A 692 -34.64 35.88 -6.98
CA SER A 692 -34.36 36.15 -5.56
C SER A 692 -33.96 34.85 -4.87
N GLY A 693 -32.72 34.76 -4.42
CA GLY A 693 -32.18 33.60 -3.71
C GLY A 693 -31.57 34.04 -2.38
N ALA A 694 -31.59 33.16 -1.39
CA ALA A 694 -30.92 33.41 -0.13
C ALA A 694 -29.40 33.19 -0.32
N PRO A 695 -28.52 34.03 0.26
CA PRO A 695 -27.08 33.86 0.10
C PRO A 695 -26.64 32.58 0.79
N GLU A 696 -25.85 31.76 0.11
CA GLU A 696 -25.39 30.47 0.62
C GLU A 696 -23.90 30.31 0.35
N GLY A 697 -23.16 29.84 1.35
CA GLY A 697 -21.73 29.57 1.26
C GLY A 697 -21.46 28.18 1.79
N SER A 698 -20.82 27.34 0.98
CA SER A 698 -20.55 25.96 1.35
C SER A 698 -19.11 25.56 1.07
N VAL A 699 -18.62 24.61 1.86
CA VAL A 699 -17.28 24.06 1.75
C VAL A 699 -17.36 22.55 1.72
N ARG A 700 -16.58 21.96 0.83
CA ARG A 700 -16.41 20.51 0.75
C ARG A 700 -14.93 20.17 0.73
N ILE A 701 -14.54 19.31 1.67
CA ILE A 701 -13.17 18.83 1.82
C ILE A 701 -13.11 17.38 1.33
N GLY A 702 -12.10 17.05 0.53
CA GLY A 702 -11.78 15.69 0.14
C GLY A 702 -10.38 15.30 0.59
N ILE A 703 -10.23 14.10 1.13
CA ILE A 703 -8.96 13.59 1.65
C ILE A 703 -8.77 12.15 1.21
N ALA A 704 -7.62 11.86 0.59
CA ALA A 704 -7.21 10.52 0.16
C ALA A 704 -8.31 9.76 -0.62
N GLY A 705 -9.01 10.46 -1.52
CA GLY A 705 -10.08 9.95 -2.36
C GLY A 705 -11.47 9.90 -1.71
N HIS A 706 -11.63 10.32 -0.46
CA HIS A 706 -12.94 10.45 0.19
C HIS A 706 -13.37 11.92 0.23
N LYS A 707 -14.47 12.28 -0.45
CA LYS A 707 -15.08 13.61 -0.31
C LYS A 707 -16.05 13.60 0.86
N LEU A 708 -15.81 14.44 1.86
CA LEU A 708 -16.73 14.60 2.99
C LEU A 708 -18.06 15.20 2.51
N PRO A 709 -19.14 15.05 3.31
CA PRO A 709 -20.39 15.77 3.05
C PRO A 709 -20.16 17.28 3.00
N THR A 710 -20.92 17.97 2.16
CA THR A 710 -20.85 19.43 2.03
C THR A 710 -21.28 20.09 3.33
N LYS A 711 -20.46 20.99 3.86
CA LYS A 711 -20.77 21.78 5.05
C LYS A 711 -21.13 23.20 4.64
N HIS A 712 -22.33 23.65 5.00
CA HIS A 712 -22.73 25.03 4.80
C HIS A 712 -22.11 25.89 5.90
N ILE A 713 -21.36 26.92 5.51
CA ILE A 713 -20.84 27.94 6.43
C ILE A 713 -21.99 28.84 6.85
N PHE A 714 -22.80 29.27 5.89
CA PHE A 714 -23.99 30.07 6.13
C PHE A 714 -25.07 29.70 5.11
N LYS A 715 -26.33 29.77 5.54
CA LYS A 715 -27.49 29.61 4.68
C LYS A 715 -28.52 30.69 4.98
N GLY A 716 -28.64 31.64 4.07
CA GLY A 716 -29.47 32.82 4.24
C GLY A 716 -28.75 33.98 4.90
N SER A 717 -29.39 35.14 4.87
CA SER A 717 -28.78 36.41 5.26
C SER A 717 -28.51 36.52 6.77
N THR A 718 -29.36 35.91 7.59
CA THR A 718 -29.18 35.88 9.06
C THR A 718 -27.95 35.10 9.46
N ASP A 719 -27.75 33.90 8.91
CA ASP A 719 -26.58 33.08 9.19
C ASP A 719 -25.31 33.72 8.63
N LEU A 720 -25.38 34.35 7.46
CA LEU A 720 -24.25 35.09 6.89
C LEU A 720 -23.81 36.21 7.83
N LEU A 721 -24.76 37.01 8.32
CA LEU A 721 -24.46 38.08 9.27
C LEU A 721 -23.87 37.51 10.56
N SER A 722 -24.45 36.44 11.13
CA SER A 722 -23.87 35.77 12.31
C SER A 722 -22.42 35.34 12.06
N THR A 723 -22.16 34.66 10.94
CA THR A 723 -20.83 34.19 10.56
C THR A 723 -19.84 35.36 10.44
N VAL A 724 -20.27 36.48 9.87
CA VAL A 724 -19.43 37.70 9.76
C VAL A 724 -19.16 38.32 11.13
N TRP A 725 -20.14 38.32 12.05
CA TRP A 725 -19.96 38.81 13.42
C TRP A 725 -19.07 37.89 14.26
N ASP A 726 -19.11 36.58 14.00
CA ASP A 726 -18.28 35.56 14.64
C ASP A 726 -16.86 35.49 14.04
N ALA A 727 -16.60 36.15 12.90
CA ALA A 727 -15.29 36.25 12.26
C ALA A 727 -14.39 37.28 12.99
N ASP A 728 -13.96 36.92 14.20
CA ASP A 728 -13.15 37.75 15.11
C ASP A 728 -11.63 37.50 14.99
N GLY A 729 -11.20 36.70 14.02
CA GLY A 729 -9.81 36.33 13.80
C GLY A 729 -9.30 35.17 14.66
N ARG A 730 -10.11 34.59 15.55
CA ARG A 730 -9.70 33.40 16.33
C ARG A 730 -9.50 32.19 15.45
N THR A 731 -8.48 31.40 15.77
CA THR A 731 -8.20 30.14 15.10
C THR A 731 -9.05 29.02 15.72
N TYR A 732 -9.78 28.29 14.88
CA TYR A 732 -10.54 27.10 15.27
C TYR A 732 -10.08 25.87 14.47
N LYS A 733 -10.27 24.68 15.06
CA LYS A 733 -9.98 23.40 14.41
C LYS A 733 -11.10 23.08 13.42
N ALA A 734 -10.83 23.25 12.13
CA ALA A 734 -11.80 23.00 11.07
C ALA A 734 -11.93 21.50 10.74
N PHE A 735 -10.82 20.77 10.79
CA PHE A 735 -10.79 19.34 10.51
C PHE A 735 -9.57 18.67 11.16
N GLU A 736 -9.72 17.42 11.59
CA GLU A 736 -8.62 16.54 11.99
C GLU A 736 -8.91 15.12 11.53
N GLY A 737 -7.91 14.44 10.97
CA GLY A 737 -8.10 13.10 10.46
C GLY A 737 -6.78 12.37 10.21
N ASN A 738 -6.86 11.04 10.28
CA ASN A 738 -5.73 10.14 10.08
C ASN A 738 -6.02 9.14 8.96
N VAL A 739 -5.02 8.89 8.12
CA VAL A 739 -5.13 8.03 6.94
C VAL A 739 -4.03 6.97 6.99
N PRO A 740 -4.37 5.66 7.10
CA PRO A 740 -3.38 4.60 6.95
C PRO A 740 -2.91 4.51 5.49
N LEU A 741 -1.59 4.56 5.30
CA LEU A 741 -0.92 4.43 4.00
C LEU A 741 -0.37 3.03 3.74
N ARG A 742 0.14 2.38 4.79
CA ARG A 742 0.84 1.10 4.68
C ARG A 742 0.53 0.26 5.91
N ASP A 743 0.24 -1.01 5.66
CA ASP A 743 0.15 -2.02 6.70
C ASP A 743 0.63 -3.36 6.15
N VAL A 744 1.81 -3.77 6.62
CA VAL A 744 2.48 -5.02 6.31
C VAL A 744 2.81 -5.73 7.59
N ARG A 745 2.44 -6.99 7.65
CA ARG A 745 2.92 -7.91 8.66
C ARG A 745 3.05 -9.28 8.05
N PHE A 746 4.28 -9.76 7.89
CA PHE A 746 4.57 -11.12 7.46
C PHE A 746 5.82 -11.67 8.14
N SER A 747 5.88 -12.99 8.18
CA SER A 747 7.02 -13.76 8.67
C SER A 747 7.51 -14.65 7.53
N LEU A 748 8.79 -14.54 7.20
CA LEU A 748 9.40 -15.27 6.09
C LEU A 748 10.47 -16.23 6.63
N PRO A 749 10.35 -17.55 6.37
CA PRO A 749 11.40 -18.50 6.72
C PRO A 749 12.62 -18.31 5.81
N LEU A 750 13.84 -18.43 6.31
CA LEU A 750 15.06 -18.39 5.49
C LEU A 750 15.63 -19.79 5.25
N LEU A 751 16.42 -19.96 4.19
CA LEU A 751 17.20 -21.17 3.90
C LEU A 751 18.28 -21.47 4.95
N SER A 752 18.58 -20.53 5.85
CA SER A 752 19.42 -20.78 7.02
C SER A 752 18.71 -21.46 8.18
N GLY A 753 17.38 -21.60 8.14
CA GLY A 753 16.58 -22.08 9.28
C GLY A 753 16.07 -20.97 10.20
N LEU A 754 16.51 -19.74 9.99
CA LEU A 754 16.03 -18.56 10.71
C LEU A 754 14.67 -18.10 10.18
N THR A 755 14.01 -17.23 10.94
CA THR A 755 12.81 -16.53 10.48
C THR A 755 13.04 -15.02 10.49
N VAL A 756 12.59 -14.32 9.46
CA VAL A 756 12.54 -12.87 9.42
C VAL A 756 11.10 -12.42 9.64
N ASN A 757 10.84 -11.70 10.73
CA ASN A 757 9.56 -11.03 10.90
C ASN A 757 9.68 -9.58 10.46
N VAL A 758 8.78 -9.15 9.58
CA VAL A 758 8.73 -7.81 9.03
C VAL A 758 7.39 -7.18 9.39
N ASN A 759 7.44 -6.01 10.03
CA ASN A 759 6.28 -5.15 10.14
C ASN A 759 6.60 -3.81 9.48
N SER A 760 5.78 -3.40 8.51
CA SER A 760 5.81 -2.04 7.97
C SER A 760 4.46 -1.37 8.17
N VAL A 761 4.50 -0.15 8.66
CA VAL A 761 3.32 0.64 8.99
C VAL A 761 3.54 2.05 8.51
N GLY A 762 2.52 2.66 7.91
CA GLY A 762 2.60 4.03 7.47
C GLY A 762 1.27 4.73 7.60
N ALA A 763 1.30 6.01 7.96
CA ALA A 763 0.10 6.83 8.06
C ALA A 763 0.40 8.30 7.79
N ILE A 764 -0.66 9.05 7.46
CA ILE A 764 -0.69 10.50 7.40
C ILE A 764 -1.68 11.00 8.44
N SER A 765 -1.27 12.01 9.21
CA SER A 765 -2.14 12.80 10.06
C SER A 765 -2.27 14.20 9.47
N LEU A 766 -3.50 14.70 9.38
CA LEU A 766 -3.84 16.02 8.87
C LEU A 766 -4.67 16.76 9.92
N ARG A 767 -4.33 18.02 10.17
CA ARG A 767 -5.15 18.95 10.94
C ARG A 767 -5.22 20.28 10.24
N VAL A 768 -6.44 20.75 10.01
CA VAL A 768 -6.71 22.04 9.37
C VAL A 768 -7.20 23.01 10.44
N LEU A 769 -6.45 24.08 10.61
CA LEU A 769 -6.80 25.21 11.45
C LEU A 769 -7.24 26.36 10.53
N ALA A 770 -8.36 26.99 10.85
CA ALA A 770 -8.88 28.11 10.08
C ALA A 770 -9.15 29.30 11.00
N SER A 771 -8.94 30.51 10.48
CA SER A 771 -9.30 31.76 11.12
C SER A 771 -9.80 32.73 10.06
N ALA A 772 -10.83 33.50 10.38
CA ALA A 772 -11.33 34.56 9.52
C ALA A 772 -11.60 35.80 10.37
N GLU A 773 -11.24 36.96 9.83
CA GLU A 773 -11.46 38.28 10.41
C GLU A 773 -12.15 39.14 9.35
N VAL A 774 -13.32 39.69 9.67
CA VAL A 774 -14.02 40.60 8.77
C VAL A 774 -14.27 41.92 9.47
N SER A 775 -13.81 43.02 8.88
CA SER A 775 -14.06 44.37 9.35
C SER A 775 -14.91 45.13 8.33
N LEU A 776 -16.20 45.29 8.64
CA LEU A 776 -17.11 46.08 7.81
C LEU A 776 -16.74 47.57 7.81
N TRP A 777 -16.18 48.08 8.91
CA TRP A 777 -15.79 49.49 9.05
C TRP A 777 -14.56 49.84 8.21
N ASN A 778 -13.55 48.96 8.24
CA ASN A 778 -12.33 49.12 7.43
C ASN A 778 -12.48 48.54 6.02
N GLN A 779 -13.65 47.96 5.71
CA GLN A 779 -13.97 47.29 4.44
C GLN A 779 -12.91 46.26 4.03
N ARG A 780 -12.49 45.44 5.00
CA ARG A 780 -11.40 44.47 4.88
C ARG A 780 -11.81 43.09 5.38
N SER A 781 -11.26 42.06 4.74
CA SER A 781 -11.40 40.67 5.16
C SER A 781 -10.05 39.96 5.09
N ASN A 782 -9.69 39.25 6.16
CA ASN A 782 -8.52 38.38 6.23
C ASN A 782 -9.00 36.97 6.57
N ALA A 783 -8.68 35.99 5.74
CA ALA A 783 -8.95 34.58 6.03
C ALA A 783 -7.66 33.79 5.87
N LYS A 784 -7.36 32.94 6.84
CA LYS A 784 -6.16 32.13 6.88
C LYS A 784 -6.53 30.69 7.21
N ALA A 785 -6.04 29.76 6.41
CA ALA A 785 -6.15 28.32 6.64
C ALA A 785 -4.76 27.70 6.68
N GLU A 786 -4.46 26.96 7.74
CA GLU A 786 -3.22 26.23 7.95
C GLU A 786 -3.50 24.72 8.08
N ALA A 787 -3.04 23.96 7.10
CA ALA A 787 -3.08 22.51 7.11
C ALA A 787 -1.73 21.96 7.57
N TYR A 788 -1.70 21.45 8.80
CA TYR A 788 -0.57 20.73 9.38
C TYR A 788 -0.63 19.28 8.93
N THR A 789 0.44 18.82 8.28
CA THR A 789 0.56 17.45 7.77
C THR A 789 1.76 16.75 8.39
N SER A 790 1.55 15.52 8.84
CA SER A 790 2.60 14.63 9.33
C SER A 790 2.43 13.28 8.67
N GLY A 791 3.44 12.85 7.91
CA GLY A 791 3.51 11.51 7.36
C GLY A 791 4.60 10.71 8.05
N SER A 792 4.38 9.42 8.25
CA SER A 792 5.43 8.52 8.70
C SER A 792 5.35 7.14 8.03
N LEU A 793 6.52 6.54 7.87
CA LEU A 793 6.76 5.16 7.48
C LEU A 793 7.65 4.53 8.55
N TYR A 794 7.17 3.46 9.16
CA TYR A 794 7.77 2.73 10.25
C TYR A 794 7.99 1.29 9.83
N LEU A 795 9.24 0.89 9.74
CA LEU A 795 9.66 -0.43 9.36
C LEU A 795 10.40 -1.09 10.51
N THR A 796 10.02 -2.31 10.84
CA THR A 796 10.76 -3.18 11.75
C THR A 796 11.05 -4.50 11.07
N ALA A 797 12.27 -4.97 11.24
CA ALA A 797 12.71 -6.27 10.80
C ALA A 797 13.46 -6.94 11.94
N SER A 798 13.02 -8.12 12.34
CA SER A 798 13.70 -8.94 13.35
C SER A 798 14.11 -10.26 12.73
N LEU A 799 15.40 -10.58 12.84
CA LEU A 799 15.94 -11.88 12.52
C LEU A 799 15.88 -12.74 13.78
N GLN A 800 15.15 -13.85 13.71
CA GLN A 800 14.87 -14.72 14.85
C GLN A 800 15.39 -16.14 14.63
N GLN A 801 15.84 -16.73 15.74
CA GLN A 801 16.26 -18.13 15.85
C GLN A 801 15.54 -18.74 17.06
N ASP A 802 14.75 -19.80 16.88
CA ASP A 802 14.04 -20.49 17.98
C ASP A 802 13.39 -19.54 19.00
N THR A 803 12.68 -18.52 18.50
CA THR A 803 12.02 -17.43 19.23
C THR A 803 12.92 -16.33 19.82
N GLN A 804 14.24 -16.52 19.84
CA GLN A 804 15.20 -15.51 20.27
C GLN A 804 15.54 -14.54 19.15
N GLN A 805 15.64 -13.25 19.50
CA GLN A 805 15.97 -12.19 18.54
C GLN A 805 17.49 -12.03 18.44
N VAL A 806 18.04 -12.41 17.28
CA VAL A 806 19.48 -12.29 16.98
C VAL A 806 19.83 -10.84 16.64
N ARG A 807 19.02 -10.24 15.76
CA ARG A 807 19.22 -8.87 15.29
C ARG A 807 17.90 -8.19 14.98
N TYR A 808 17.83 -6.91 15.29
CA TYR A 808 16.65 -6.09 15.06
C TYR A 808 17.03 -4.77 14.41
N ILE A 809 16.29 -4.43 13.37
CA ILE A 809 16.38 -3.15 12.68
C ILE A 809 15.03 -2.47 12.78
N GLU A 810 15.04 -1.23 13.23
CA GLU A 810 13.91 -0.32 13.19
C GLU A 810 14.31 0.89 12.36
N SER A 811 13.55 1.20 11.32
CA SER A 811 13.74 2.39 10.51
C SER A 811 12.44 3.19 10.51
N THR A 812 12.52 4.43 10.97
CA THR A 812 11.41 5.38 10.93
C THR A 812 11.79 6.52 10.00
N VAL A 813 10.97 6.79 9.01
CA VAL A 813 11.00 8.02 8.22
C VAL A 813 9.75 8.80 8.55
N SER A 814 9.89 10.09 8.82
CA SER A 814 8.78 10.99 9.06
C SER A 814 8.99 12.28 8.31
N ALA A 815 7.91 12.87 7.83
CA ALA A 815 7.87 14.13 7.11
C ALA A 815 6.81 15.03 7.73
N LEU A 816 7.17 16.27 8.00
CA LEU A 816 6.33 17.30 8.58
C LEU A 816 6.27 18.48 7.63
N SER A 817 5.07 18.96 7.32
CA SER A 817 4.87 20.10 6.42
C SER A 817 3.65 20.89 6.83
N THR A 818 3.68 22.21 6.66
CA THR A 818 2.51 23.07 6.89
C THR A 818 2.14 23.79 5.61
N PHE A 819 0.97 23.51 5.09
CA PHE A 819 0.40 24.21 3.96
C PHE A 819 -0.46 25.36 4.46
N THR A 820 -0.21 26.57 3.97
CA THR A 820 -0.92 27.79 4.37
C THR A 820 -1.57 28.41 3.15
N THR A 821 -2.85 28.73 3.28
CA THR A 821 -3.58 29.60 2.36
C THR A 821 -3.98 30.86 3.10
N ASP A 822 -3.53 32.00 2.60
CA ASP A 822 -3.84 33.34 3.11
C ASP A 822 -4.65 34.06 2.04
N THR A 823 -5.83 34.52 2.41
CA THR A 823 -6.77 35.23 1.55
C THR A 823 -7.06 36.57 2.16
N ARG A 824 -6.80 37.64 1.41
CA ARG A 824 -7.05 39.01 1.85
C ARG A 824 -7.89 39.73 0.83
N ALA A 825 -8.86 40.49 1.29
CA ALA A 825 -9.74 41.26 0.42
C ALA A 825 -9.96 42.67 0.98
N ILE A 826 -9.90 43.67 0.10
CA ILE A 826 -10.39 45.03 0.34
C ILE A 826 -11.62 45.23 -0.54
N PHE A 827 -12.74 45.53 0.10
CA PHE A 827 -14.04 45.68 -0.56
C PHE A 827 -14.58 47.12 -0.56
N GLU A 828 -13.67 48.10 -0.66
CA GLU A 828 -14.01 49.53 -0.67
C GLU A 828 -14.65 50.01 -1.97
N SER A 829 -14.15 49.55 -3.12
CA SER A 829 -14.70 49.90 -4.43
C SER A 829 -14.68 48.70 -5.37
N LEU A 830 -15.61 48.64 -6.33
CA LEU A 830 -15.64 47.58 -7.33
C LEU A 830 -14.71 47.93 -8.51
N PRO A 831 -13.85 47.02 -8.98
CA PRO A 831 -13.64 45.65 -8.49
C PRO A 831 -12.87 45.56 -7.18
N TYR A 832 -13.19 44.58 -6.35
CA TYR A 832 -12.49 44.35 -5.09
C TYR A 832 -11.05 43.90 -5.31
N ASP A 833 -10.14 44.40 -4.48
CA ASP A 833 -8.76 43.98 -4.47
C ASP A 833 -8.65 42.70 -3.65
N PHE A 834 -8.32 41.61 -4.33
CA PHE A 834 -8.20 40.28 -3.74
C PHE A 834 -6.77 39.78 -3.86
N CYS A 835 -6.22 39.26 -2.78
CA CYS A 835 -4.94 38.56 -2.82
C CYS A 835 -5.07 37.18 -2.19
N LEU A 836 -4.85 36.17 -3.01
CA LEU A 836 -4.72 34.78 -2.59
C LEU A 836 -3.24 34.39 -2.63
N LYS A 837 -2.72 33.94 -1.51
CA LYS A 837 -1.38 33.38 -1.40
C LYS A 837 -1.46 31.97 -0.85
N THR A 838 -0.90 31.04 -1.61
CA THR A 838 -0.78 29.64 -1.20
C THR A 838 0.70 29.30 -1.06
N SER A 839 1.11 28.81 0.11
CA SER A 839 2.51 28.51 0.39
C SER A 839 2.66 27.28 1.27
N ASN A 840 3.77 26.58 1.12
CA ASN A 840 4.20 25.54 2.04
C ASN A 840 5.36 26.04 2.89
N SER A 841 5.36 25.73 4.18
CA SER A 841 6.49 25.95 5.07
C SER A 841 7.63 24.96 4.77
N ASN A 842 8.76 25.10 5.47
CA ASN A 842 9.86 24.15 5.36
C ASN A 842 9.37 22.74 5.70
N ALA A 843 9.58 21.79 4.79
CA ALA A 843 9.24 20.39 5.06
C ALA A 843 10.41 19.72 5.80
N GLU A 844 10.15 19.26 7.02
CA GLU A 844 11.16 18.59 7.84
C GLU A 844 11.04 17.07 7.70
N ILE A 845 12.09 16.45 7.15
CA ILE A 845 12.19 15.01 6.99
C ILE A 845 13.18 14.48 8.03
N ARG A 846 12.69 13.65 8.96
CA ARG A 846 13.49 12.98 9.98
C ARG A 846 13.56 11.50 9.68
N GLN A 847 14.77 10.96 9.65
CA GLN A 847 15.03 9.54 9.62
C GLN A 847 15.70 9.11 10.94
N LYS A 848 15.18 8.05 11.53
CA LYS A 848 15.77 7.37 12.68
C LYS A 848 15.92 5.89 12.37
N THR A 849 17.15 5.39 12.38
CA THR A 849 17.43 3.96 12.26
C THR A 849 18.03 3.47 13.57
N ILE A 850 17.45 2.43 14.16
CA ILE A 850 17.96 1.74 15.33
C ILE A 850 18.36 0.34 14.90
N ILE A 851 19.58 -0.06 15.26
CA ILE A 851 20.07 -1.42 15.08
C ILE A 851 20.42 -1.97 16.46
N GLU A 852 19.80 -3.09 16.83
CA GLU A 852 20.03 -3.78 18.09
C GLU A 852 20.53 -5.20 17.82
N GLU A 853 21.61 -5.56 18.50
CA GLU A 853 22.25 -6.87 18.46
C GLU A 853 21.91 -7.66 19.75
N GLU A 854 22.04 -8.98 19.70
CA GLU A 854 21.82 -9.91 20.83
C GLU A 854 22.56 -9.52 22.12
N SER A 855 23.69 -8.80 22.02
CA SER A 855 24.47 -8.29 23.15
C SER A 855 23.92 -7.00 23.81
N HIS A 856 22.68 -6.60 23.50
CA HIS A 856 22.05 -5.32 23.88
C HIS A 856 22.80 -4.06 23.41
N LYS A 857 23.75 -4.20 22.49
CA LYS A 857 24.40 -3.06 21.84
C LYS A 857 23.42 -2.41 20.88
N LYS A 858 23.01 -1.19 21.22
CA LYS A 858 22.07 -0.38 20.44
C LYS A 858 22.80 0.74 19.71
N LYS A 859 22.83 0.67 18.38
CA LYS A 859 23.32 1.75 17.52
C LYS A 859 22.12 2.55 17.02
N THR A 860 22.14 3.87 17.17
CA THR A 860 21.08 4.75 16.67
C THR A 860 21.66 5.77 15.72
N TYR A 861 21.10 5.84 14.51
CA TYR A 861 21.45 6.82 13.49
C TYR A 861 20.27 7.76 13.30
N ASN A 862 20.50 9.05 13.53
CA ASN A 862 19.52 10.10 13.29
C ASN A 862 19.99 10.95 12.13
N ARG A 863 19.12 11.18 11.15
CA ARG A 863 19.35 12.10 10.05
C ARG A 863 18.15 13.05 9.96
N LYS A 864 18.43 14.31 9.69
CA LYS A 864 17.43 15.35 9.47
C LYS A 864 17.75 16.07 8.18
N ARG A 865 16.76 16.21 7.33
CA ARG A 865 16.80 16.99 6.10
C ARG A 865 15.65 17.99 6.14
N VAL A 866 15.93 19.22 5.73
CA VAL A 866 14.91 20.27 5.66
C VAL A 866 14.83 20.71 4.22
N GLU A 867 13.67 20.52 3.60
CA GLU A 867 13.37 21.09 2.30
C GLU A 867 12.82 22.51 2.51
N PRO A 868 13.29 23.50 1.72
CA PRO A 868 12.84 24.88 1.88
C PRO A 868 11.36 25.01 1.50
N GLY A 869 10.65 25.86 2.25
CA GLY A 869 9.28 26.23 1.94
C GLY A 869 9.18 26.99 0.62
N VAL A 870 8.05 26.83 -0.06
CA VAL A 870 7.81 27.40 -1.39
C VAL A 870 6.45 28.10 -1.39
N THR A 871 6.37 29.27 -2.02
CA THR A 871 5.08 29.88 -2.38
C THR A 871 4.70 29.41 -3.77
N TYR A 872 3.52 28.81 -3.91
CA TYR A 872 3.05 28.30 -5.19
C TYR A 872 2.66 29.46 -6.08
N ARG A 873 3.05 29.38 -7.36
CA ARG A 873 2.68 30.39 -8.34
C ARG A 873 1.20 30.17 -8.66
N LEU A 874 0.43 31.24 -8.66
CA LEU A 874 -0.95 31.25 -9.16
C LEU A 874 -0.98 31.96 -10.52
N ASP A 875 -2.17 32.15 -11.11
CA ASP A 875 -2.28 32.86 -12.39
C ASP A 875 -1.71 34.29 -12.33
N ASP A 876 -1.22 34.77 -13.47
CA ASP A 876 -0.64 36.12 -13.61
C ASP A 876 -1.65 37.24 -13.28
N SER A 877 -2.96 37.01 -13.43
CA SER A 877 -3.98 37.94 -12.94
C SER A 877 -3.94 38.05 -11.41
N THR A 878 -3.95 36.92 -10.70
CA THR A 878 -3.88 36.84 -9.24
C THR A 878 -2.59 37.46 -8.70
N ILE A 879 -1.46 37.22 -9.36
CA ILE A 879 -0.18 37.84 -8.99
C ILE A 879 -0.25 39.37 -9.11
N ARG A 880 -0.85 39.90 -10.19
CA ARG A 880 -1.03 41.34 -10.36
C ARG A 880 -1.95 41.94 -9.30
N GLN A 881 -3.07 41.28 -8.97
CA GLN A 881 -3.97 41.71 -7.91
C GLN A 881 -3.26 41.73 -6.54
N CYS A 882 -2.48 40.68 -6.23
CA CYS A 882 -1.66 40.65 -5.02
C CYS A 882 -0.61 41.77 -4.98
N ASN A 883 0.05 42.08 -6.10
CA ASN A 883 1.00 43.19 -6.15
C ASN A 883 0.31 44.53 -5.91
N ASN A 884 -0.84 44.78 -6.53
CA ASN A 884 -1.63 46.00 -6.31
C ASN A 884 -2.06 46.12 -4.83
N TYR A 885 -2.55 45.04 -4.24
CA TYR A 885 -2.90 44.97 -2.82
C TYR A 885 -1.70 45.35 -1.92
N LEU A 886 -0.50 44.83 -2.22
CA LEU A 886 0.71 45.13 -1.46
C LEU A 886 1.19 46.58 -1.64
N GLU A 887 0.98 47.18 -2.80
CA GLU A 887 1.32 48.58 -3.07
C GLU A 887 0.42 49.56 -2.31
N GLN A 888 -0.88 49.27 -2.19
CA GLN A 888 -1.82 50.07 -1.37
C GLN A 888 -1.48 50.06 0.12
N PHE A 889 -0.71 49.07 0.60
CA PHE A 889 -0.24 49.01 1.98
C PHE A 889 1.06 49.78 2.23
N ARG A 890 1.78 50.13 1.15
CA ARG A 890 3.03 50.92 1.22
C ARG A 890 2.77 52.42 1.14
N MET A 891 1.62 52.84 0.61
CA MET A 891 1.11 54.21 0.65
C MET A 891 0.26 54.42 1.89
#